data_AF-A0A0L0N869-F1
#
_entry.id   AF-A0A0L0N869-F1
#
_cell.length_a   1.000
_cell.length_b   1.000
_cell.length_c   1.000
_cell.angle_alpha   90.00
_cell.angle_beta   90.00
_cell.angle_gamma   90.00
#
_symmetry.space_group_name_H-M   'P 1'
#
loop_
_entity.id
_entity.type
_entity.pdbx_description
1 polymer ?
#
loop_
_entity_poly.entity_id
_entity_poly.type
_entity_poly.pdbx_seq_one_letter_code
_entity_poly.pdbx_strand_id
1 'polypeptide(L)'
;MVRVTDDLALSPENVALYHASDPLLGHLPVLIFHGPSTTANYTLNSSRVQIHVLSPAGFQSFPRITISPSSACYSVVNHLPREFQGDEVYRGLAYGLFKYFSELPDGVKNHLKNAYPTGGKRPGSAPALFGEQHAADLVKAMVKSENASSVIARLQEALQTQHVSNVGLDFILPPGSVVPLQPVDLEDVPDDEDDILDPTLRQYGRYTPLVKLFGEPVFLPTSRLRRAPSKPTSLNRSKSFSKDQKFELRMKLSELVDTEERYVVKLGELVHHVANDFRDSAKKRQPGSLSPSEEELERLFPPSADPILQVNSSFVEQLRRIMDETEEESAKDMESTTANLMGLKAGGSPRTKDPSGTVAIARLFLEWFPKFTKCYQDYIKASQHFPALLNSFLDHQSSFKQRVHQSGEQTIRSILIEPVQRLPRYSLLIDQIVGSLPMTHPALQPMLKARDIITNICSMDDPLPDKPHVANRLRNMVESWPMDLEPQGRLILAADFIELVPPFQAPASELDNSGVFLLFSDSIVVLKKTGSSMTGRDLLRELDKPSAAELLISMTNAAGGPSSYEFAFTGWHHLADVRFTESSDGSLVWMTSTQDMKVAHSEEHKVSKSPTSRCFLLQEGFDGKAAKWAEDVVKARVEARFSETEREDPCWTFRSVRMQDSNLGLHVAVFQEGAHQLIEGRGEPAPIRVVVDHEKGTKGAPVGHYGVEIVVNVSSKNLSRVSILTVGLNGKQFQDDVALEDFLPTMARRIIQLLSTQFNVSNMQLTSAMVSYYTKTLRGLSLSSRAEKTRSFLATSPVKLFSSLWSGGGSNSNTPEVVVPCNKHQRQPSLRRSNSHHSMFGSIRGNERPSTADGRPENPLVRLEQTFTGYIAALQGRKDELSVNDLYNRLIESPFDYEAAGELGTEVIFVAFENFLRIAWTEQMGPVMTMQALDSLQERANKRVPGNFADFVNYLFKEMAPQNRRAFTAIIKLLADLLDGCGNDSDRGALTLAFAELLVTNGTAPNYINLLDRLVEDCDRIF
;
A
#
# COMPACT_ATOMS: atom_id res chain seq x y z
N MET A 1 0.02 14.71 8.50
CA MET A 1 -1.24 13.92 8.58
C MET A 1 -2.05 14.42 9.77
N VAL A 2 -3.31 13.99 9.96
CA VAL A 2 -4.09 14.36 11.17
C VAL A 2 -3.63 13.52 12.35
N ARG A 3 -3.11 14.15 13.41
CA ARG A 3 -2.86 13.46 14.70
C ARG A 3 -4.21 13.17 15.38
N VAL A 4 -4.46 11.91 15.75
CA VAL A 4 -5.74 11.48 16.34
C VAL A 4 -5.64 10.86 17.74
N THR A 5 -4.42 10.57 18.23
CA THR A 5 -4.16 10.28 19.65
C THR A 5 -3.18 11.27 20.28
N ASP A 6 -3.39 11.57 21.57
CA ASP A 6 -2.52 12.42 22.37
C ASP A 6 -1.20 11.71 22.74
N ASP A 7 -0.19 12.50 23.10
CA ASP A 7 1.12 11.99 23.49
C ASP A 7 1.15 11.43 24.91
N LEU A 8 1.91 10.36 25.12
CA LEU A 8 2.33 9.94 26.45
C LEU A 8 3.57 10.73 26.85
N ALA A 9 3.33 12.02 27.12
CA ALA A 9 4.28 13.00 27.64
C ALA A 9 4.72 12.71 29.09
N LEU A 10 5.18 11.48 29.32
CA LEU A 10 5.66 10.93 30.58
C LEU A 10 7.20 10.92 30.55
N SER A 11 7.83 11.84 31.27
CA SER A 11 9.28 11.82 31.45
C SER A 11 9.63 10.83 32.58
N PRO A 12 10.32 9.70 32.31
CA PRO A 12 10.53 8.63 33.28
C PRO A 12 11.41 9.02 34.48
N GLU A 13 12.21 10.08 34.34
CA GLU A 13 13.02 10.66 35.42
C GLU A 13 12.18 11.52 36.37
N ASN A 14 11.06 12.08 35.89
CA ASN A 14 10.27 13.09 36.58
C ASN A 14 8.95 12.56 37.17
N VAL A 15 8.58 11.29 36.94
CA VAL A 15 7.34 10.70 37.50
C VAL A 15 7.58 9.36 38.19
N ALA A 16 6.98 9.20 39.37
CA ALA A 16 6.84 7.92 40.05
C ALA A 16 5.53 7.25 39.66
N LEU A 17 5.58 5.95 39.38
CA LEU A 17 4.41 5.13 39.03
C LEU A 17 3.79 4.47 40.26
N TYR A 18 2.48 4.64 40.43
CA TYR A 18 1.64 3.97 41.42
C TYR A 18 0.57 3.14 40.71
N HIS A 19 0.24 1.95 41.22
CA HIS A 19 -0.73 1.05 40.59
C HIS A 19 -1.62 0.31 41.59
N ALA A 20 -2.87 0.05 41.20
CA ALA A 20 -3.83 -0.78 41.93
C ALA A 20 -4.69 -1.61 40.96
N SER A 21 -5.42 -2.59 41.48
CA SER A 21 -6.46 -3.33 40.76
C SER A 21 -7.84 -2.94 41.31
N ASP A 22 -8.71 -2.39 40.45
CA ASP A 22 -10.03 -1.85 40.84
C ASP A 22 -11.04 -2.99 41.11
N PRO A 23 -11.46 -3.22 42.37
CA PRO A 23 -12.38 -4.30 42.71
C PRO A 23 -13.83 -4.04 42.29
N LEU A 24 -14.18 -2.80 41.90
CA LEU A 24 -15.50 -2.47 41.37
C LEU A 24 -15.54 -2.58 39.83
N LEU A 25 -14.38 -2.45 39.16
CA LEU A 25 -14.20 -2.72 37.73
C LEU A 25 -13.52 -4.07 37.47
N GLY A 26 -13.98 -5.14 38.12
CA GLY A 26 -13.56 -6.52 37.79
C GLY A 26 -12.07 -6.82 37.99
N HIS A 27 -11.42 -6.16 38.95
CA HIS A 27 -9.97 -6.20 39.21
C HIS A 27 -9.08 -5.70 38.07
N LEU A 28 -9.61 -4.82 37.21
CA LEU A 28 -8.81 -4.17 36.17
C LEU A 28 -7.74 -3.24 36.76
N PRO A 29 -6.52 -3.22 36.19
CA PRO A 29 -5.44 -2.36 36.65
C PRO A 29 -5.72 -0.88 36.37
N VAL A 30 -5.30 -0.02 37.31
CA VAL A 30 -5.27 1.44 37.16
C VAL A 30 -3.87 1.93 37.53
N LEU A 31 -3.31 2.79 36.68
CA LEU A 31 -1.98 3.38 36.82
C LEU A 31 -2.09 4.88 37.05
N ILE A 32 -1.30 5.42 37.98
CA ILE A 32 -1.12 6.86 38.17
C ILE A 32 0.38 7.19 38.20
N PHE A 33 0.78 8.09 37.31
CA PHE A 33 2.10 8.71 37.30
C PHE A 33 2.04 10.04 38.04
N HIS A 34 2.91 10.25 39.03
CA HIS A 34 2.92 11.44 39.89
C HIS A 34 4.33 12.05 39.98
N GLY A 35 4.44 13.37 39.84
CA GLY A 35 5.72 14.10 39.92
C GLY A 35 5.57 15.60 40.17
N PRO A 36 6.67 16.38 40.22
CA PRO A 36 6.61 17.85 40.22
C PRO A 36 6.01 18.39 38.90
N SER A 37 5.31 19.53 38.94
CA SER A 37 4.72 20.18 37.76
C SER A 37 5.77 20.51 36.67
N THR A 38 5.49 20.18 35.41
CA THR A 38 6.45 20.31 34.29
C THR A 38 6.79 21.75 33.90
N THR A 39 5.89 22.72 34.11
CA THR A 39 6.18 24.12 33.74
C THR A 39 7.03 24.80 34.80
N ALA A 40 8.30 25.05 34.50
CA ALA A 40 9.30 25.63 35.42
C ALA A 40 9.02 27.11 35.75
N ASN A 41 8.14 27.36 36.71
CA ASN A 41 8.02 28.63 37.42
C ASN A 41 8.17 28.36 38.92
N TYR A 42 9.42 28.27 39.38
CA TYR A 42 9.82 27.98 40.77
C TYR A 42 9.49 29.13 41.72
N THR A 43 8.19 29.33 41.96
CA THR A 43 7.69 30.03 43.14
C THR A 43 7.57 28.99 44.26
N LEU A 44 8.45 29.10 45.26
CA LEU A 44 8.70 28.10 46.32
C LEU A 44 7.49 27.71 47.19
N ASN A 45 6.32 28.33 46.98
CA ASN A 45 5.12 28.20 47.80
C ASN A 45 3.91 27.58 47.05
N SER A 46 4.07 26.98 45.87
CA SER A 46 2.95 26.36 45.14
C SER A 46 3.00 24.82 45.13
N SER A 47 2.00 24.19 45.75
CA SER A 47 1.73 22.73 45.76
C SER A 47 1.25 22.22 44.38
N ARG A 48 2.13 22.36 43.38
CA ARG A 48 1.85 22.03 41.98
C ARG A 48 2.57 20.76 41.55
N VAL A 49 1.78 19.71 41.37
CA VAL A 49 2.24 18.40 40.88
C VAL A 49 1.82 18.22 39.41
N GLN A 50 2.40 17.22 38.76
CA GLN A 50 1.86 16.60 37.54
C GLN A 50 1.24 15.25 37.94
N ILE A 51 0.08 14.93 37.35
CA ILE A 51 -0.60 13.64 37.54
C ILE A 51 -1.10 13.15 36.19
N HIS A 52 -0.82 11.90 35.85
CA HIS A 52 -1.34 11.27 34.64
C HIS A 52 -1.97 9.93 35.00
N VAL A 53 -3.21 9.72 34.60
CA VAL A 53 -3.99 8.53 34.94
C VAL A 53 -4.18 7.69 33.68
N LEU A 54 -3.89 6.39 33.76
CA LEU A 54 -4.24 5.41 32.72
C LEU A 54 -5.09 4.32 33.35
N SER A 55 -6.28 4.10 32.77
CA SER A 55 -7.20 3.05 33.18
C SER A 55 -7.87 2.42 31.94
N PRO A 56 -8.73 1.39 32.10
CA PRO A 56 -9.59 0.90 31.03
C PRO A 56 -10.44 2.00 30.36
N ALA A 57 -10.74 3.09 31.08
CA ALA A 57 -11.43 4.26 30.56
C ALA A 57 -10.51 5.23 29.79
N GLY A 58 -9.28 4.84 29.45
CA GLY A 58 -8.33 5.61 28.66
C GLY A 58 -7.28 6.39 29.47
N PHE A 59 -6.42 7.11 28.75
CA PHE A 59 -5.39 7.99 29.31
C PHE A 59 -5.93 9.40 29.56
N GLN A 60 -5.51 10.06 30.63
CA GLN A 60 -5.65 11.50 30.78
C GLN A 60 -4.46 12.12 31.50
N SER A 61 -3.99 13.26 30.99
CA SER A 61 -2.80 13.97 31.45
C SER A 61 -3.15 15.28 32.16
N PHE A 62 -2.66 15.47 33.38
CA PHE A 62 -2.70 16.73 34.13
C PHE A 62 -1.28 17.22 34.42
N PRO A 63 -0.56 17.81 33.44
CA PRO A 63 0.85 18.19 33.57
C PRO A 63 1.11 19.28 34.63
N ARG A 64 0.06 19.97 35.08
CA ARG A 64 0.08 20.95 36.16
C ARG A 64 -1.27 21.02 36.85
N ILE A 65 -1.32 20.52 38.09
CA ILE A 65 -2.52 20.53 38.93
C ILE A 65 -2.15 21.10 40.31
N THR A 66 -3.01 21.97 40.86
CA THR A 66 -2.80 22.57 42.20
C THR A 66 -3.78 21.92 43.17
N ILE A 67 -3.27 21.30 44.24
CA ILE A 67 -4.09 20.65 45.26
C ILE A 67 -4.48 21.73 46.28
N SER A 68 -5.77 22.05 46.37
CA SER A 68 -6.31 23.08 47.29
C SER A 68 -7.56 22.58 48.02
N PRO A 69 -7.67 22.78 49.35
CA PRO A 69 -8.89 22.51 50.12
C PRO A 69 -10.14 23.28 49.65
N SER A 70 -9.96 24.35 48.88
CA SER A 70 -11.06 25.13 48.29
C SER A 70 -11.64 24.53 47.00
N SER A 71 -11.05 23.44 46.48
CA SER A 71 -11.50 22.79 45.26
C SER A 71 -12.55 21.72 45.55
N ALA A 72 -13.58 21.63 44.69
CA ALA A 72 -14.61 20.59 44.77
C ALA A 72 -14.02 19.17 44.80
N CYS A 73 -12.91 18.92 44.08
CA CYS A 73 -12.27 17.60 44.05
C CYS A 73 -11.47 17.26 45.33
N TYR A 74 -11.37 18.14 46.33
CA TYR A 74 -10.63 17.87 47.58
C TYR A 74 -11.41 17.01 48.58
N SER A 75 -12.73 16.89 48.43
CA SER A 75 -13.61 16.06 49.26
C SER A 75 -13.16 14.58 49.36
N VAL A 76 -12.55 14.05 48.29
CA VAL A 76 -11.90 12.73 48.25
C VAL A 76 -10.85 12.54 49.35
N VAL A 77 -10.11 13.59 49.73
CA VAL A 77 -9.05 13.51 50.75
C VAL A 77 -9.64 13.16 52.12
N ASN A 78 -10.84 13.66 52.42
CA ASN A 78 -11.52 13.37 53.69
C ASN A 78 -11.89 11.88 53.84
N HIS A 79 -11.99 11.16 52.72
CA HIS A 79 -12.31 9.73 52.67
C HIS A 79 -11.06 8.82 52.73
N LEU A 80 -9.85 9.37 52.59
CA LEU A 80 -8.60 8.62 52.86
C LEU A 80 -8.46 8.30 54.36
N PRO A 81 -7.80 7.19 54.73
CA PRO A 81 -7.38 6.96 56.12
C PRO A 81 -6.48 8.09 56.63
N ARG A 82 -6.56 8.39 57.93
CA ARG A 82 -5.85 9.53 58.57
C ARG A 82 -4.33 9.51 58.34
N GLU A 83 -3.72 8.33 58.23
CA GLU A 83 -2.29 8.19 57.90
C GLU A 83 -1.93 8.79 56.53
N PHE A 84 -2.81 8.65 55.52
CA PHE A 84 -2.60 9.15 54.16
C PHE A 84 -3.12 10.58 53.95
N GLN A 85 -3.99 11.09 54.85
CA GLN A 85 -4.45 12.48 54.81
C GLN A 85 -3.31 13.50 55.04
N GLY A 86 -2.25 13.11 55.76
CA GLY A 86 -1.06 13.94 55.96
C GLY A 86 -0.10 13.95 54.75
N ASP A 87 -0.06 12.87 53.98
CA ASP A 87 0.89 12.69 52.89
C ASP A 87 0.52 13.57 51.67
N GLU A 88 1.49 14.31 51.14
CA GLU A 88 1.33 15.17 49.96
C GLU A 88 1.02 14.35 48.70
N VAL A 89 1.66 13.18 48.56
CA VAL A 89 1.54 12.30 47.40
C VAL A 89 0.19 11.61 47.39
N TYR A 90 -0.25 10.98 48.49
CA TYR A 90 -1.55 10.31 48.52
C TYR A 90 -2.73 11.30 48.41
N ARG A 91 -2.60 12.52 48.96
CA ARG A 91 -3.53 13.62 48.67
C ARG A 91 -3.56 13.94 47.17
N GLY A 92 -2.41 14.02 46.52
CA GLY A 92 -2.29 14.19 45.07
C GLY A 92 -2.97 13.08 44.27
N LEU A 93 -2.59 11.82 44.52
CA LEU A 93 -3.15 10.64 43.85
C LEU A 93 -4.68 10.60 43.96
N ALA A 94 -5.25 10.80 45.15
CA ALA A 94 -6.69 10.80 45.36
C ALA A 94 -7.39 11.97 44.64
N TYR A 95 -6.84 13.17 44.74
CA TYR A 95 -7.36 14.36 44.05
C TYR A 95 -7.34 14.22 42.53
N GLY A 96 -6.24 13.69 41.97
CA GLY A 96 -6.09 13.45 40.54
C GLY A 96 -6.99 12.32 40.01
N LEU A 97 -7.12 11.22 40.74
CA LEU A 97 -8.00 10.11 40.38
C LEU A 97 -9.48 10.52 40.43
N PHE A 98 -9.90 11.24 41.47
CA PHE A 98 -11.28 11.70 41.56
C PHE A 98 -11.59 12.79 40.51
N LYS A 99 -10.62 13.63 40.16
CA LYS A 99 -10.74 14.55 39.02
C LYS A 99 -10.93 13.77 37.70
N TYR A 100 -10.10 12.76 37.44
CA TYR A 100 -10.24 11.88 36.27
C TYR A 100 -11.63 11.23 36.22
N PHE A 101 -12.09 10.62 37.32
CA PHE A 101 -13.45 10.06 37.43
C PHE A 101 -14.55 11.09 37.19
N SER A 102 -14.35 12.35 37.58
CA SER A 102 -15.31 13.44 37.33
C SER A 102 -15.36 13.83 35.85
N GLU A 103 -14.20 13.94 35.19
CA GLU A 103 -14.09 14.37 33.78
C GLU A 103 -14.38 13.25 32.76
N LEU A 104 -14.43 11.97 33.17
CA LEU A 104 -14.85 10.86 32.30
C LEU A 104 -16.29 11.06 31.77
N PRO A 105 -16.57 10.83 30.47
CA PRO A 105 -17.92 10.92 29.93
C PRO A 105 -18.87 9.85 30.48
N ASP A 106 -20.14 10.20 30.70
CA ASP A 106 -21.11 9.28 31.32
C ASP A 106 -21.44 8.06 30.44
N GLY A 107 -21.29 8.15 29.12
CA GLY A 107 -21.35 6.99 28.22
C GLY A 107 -20.28 5.93 28.55
N VAL A 108 -19.06 6.37 28.88
CA VAL A 108 -17.95 5.48 29.27
C VAL A 108 -18.21 4.88 30.65
N LYS A 109 -18.67 5.70 31.61
CA LYS A 109 -19.05 5.24 32.96
C LYS A 109 -20.15 4.17 32.89
N ASN A 110 -21.18 4.39 32.09
CA ASN A 110 -22.29 3.46 31.91
C ASN A 110 -21.85 2.18 31.17
N HIS A 111 -21.01 2.28 30.14
CA HIS A 111 -20.45 1.11 29.46
C HIS A 111 -19.65 0.23 30.42
N LEU A 112 -18.71 0.80 31.19
CA LEU A 112 -17.90 0.07 32.17
C LEU A 112 -18.74 -0.58 33.28
N LYS A 113 -19.75 0.15 33.80
CA LYS A 113 -20.70 -0.36 34.80
C LYS A 113 -21.52 -1.54 34.30
N ASN A 114 -21.86 -1.57 33.01
CA ASN A 114 -22.61 -2.66 32.37
C ASN A 114 -21.71 -3.84 32.00
N ALA A 115 -20.46 -3.59 31.60
CA ALA A 115 -19.47 -4.63 31.29
C ALA A 115 -18.94 -5.35 32.55
N TYR A 116 -18.86 -4.64 33.68
CA TYR A 116 -18.38 -5.16 34.97
C TYR A 116 -19.41 -4.95 36.08
N PRO A 117 -20.56 -5.66 36.06
CA PRO A 117 -21.62 -5.48 37.05
C PRO A 117 -21.18 -5.99 38.43
N THR A 118 -21.15 -5.08 39.42
CA THR A 118 -20.77 -5.40 40.81
C THR A 118 -21.85 -6.22 41.53
N GLY A 119 -21.77 -7.54 41.44
CA GLY A 119 -22.77 -8.46 42.00
C GLY A 119 -22.89 -8.45 43.53
N GLY A 120 -24.13 -8.60 44.02
CA GLY A 120 -24.42 -9.21 45.32
C GLY A 120 -24.36 -8.35 46.59
N LYS A 121 -24.08 -7.04 46.53
CA LYS A 121 -24.17 -6.15 47.71
C LYS A 121 -25.57 -5.54 47.86
N ARG A 122 -25.99 -5.26 49.10
CA ARG A 122 -27.30 -4.66 49.39
C ARG A 122 -27.38 -3.25 48.80
N PRO A 123 -28.57 -2.81 48.32
CA PRO A 123 -28.77 -1.42 47.89
C PRO A 123 -28.30 -0.44 48.97
N GLY A 124 -27.43 0.50 48.61
CA GLY A 124 -26.87 1.51 49.51
C GLY A 124 -25.67 1.08 50.39
N SER A 125 -25.16 -0.16 50.29
CA SER A 125 -24.03 -0.63 51.12
C SER A 125 -22.69 -0.82 50.38
N ALA A 126 -22.52 -0.18 49.22
CA ALA A 126 -21.29 -0.20 48.44
C ALA A 126 -20.94 1.24 47.99
N PRO A 127 -19.64 1.58 47.84
CA PRO A 127 -19.23 2.87 47.28
C PRO A 127 -19.88 3.08 45.91
N ALA A 128 -20.28 4.32 45.61
CA ALA A 128 -20.67 4.69 44.26
C ALA A 128 -19.46 4.55 43.33
N LEU A 129 -19.60 3.76 42.26
CA LEU A 129 -18.58 3.62 41.23
C LEU A 129 -18.27 5.00 40.63
N PHE A 130 -16.97 5.33 40.47
CA PHE A 130 -16.46 6.66 40.10
C PHE A 130 -16.70 7.78 41.14
N GLY A 131 -17.19 7.48 42.34
CA GLY A 131 -17.37 8.44 43.43
C GLY A 131 -16.14 8.66 44.32
N GLU A 132 -16.25 9.61 45.26
CA GLU A 132 -15.17 10.00 46.18
C GLU A 132 -14.60 8.82 46.99
N GLN A 133 -15.48 8.06 47.66
CA GLN A 133 -15.06 6.88 48.43
C GLN A 133 -14.36 5.84 47.56
N HIS A 134 -14.77 5.66 46.29
CA HIS A 134 -14.15 4.72 45.37
C HIS A 134 -12.73 5.15 44.98
N ALA A 135 -12.52 6.44 44.70
CA ALA A 135 -11.18 6.99 44.43
C ALA A 135 -10.26 6.89 45.66
N ALA A 136 -10.79 7.17 46.87
CA ALA A 136 -10.03 7.04 48.12
C ALA A 136 -9.67 5.57 48.45
N ASP A 137 -10.61 4.64 48.29
CA ASP A 137 -10.39 3.20 48.50
C ASP A 137 -9.35 2.65 47.50
N LEU A 138 -9.40 3.09 46.23
CA LEU A 138 -8.44 2.64 45.22
C LEU A 138 -7.03 3.20 45.46
N VAL A 139 -6.90 4.47 45.84
CA VAL A 139 -5.60 5.09 46.17
C VAL A 139 -5.00 4.52 47.45
N LYS A 140 -5.81 4.16 48.45
CA LYS A 140 -5.36 3.39 49.61
C LYS A 140 -4.77 2.02 49.22
N ALA A 141 -5.23 1.43 48.12
CA ALA A 141 -4.76 0.14 47.60
C ALA A 141 -3.58 0.28 46.61
N MET A 142 -3.05 1.49 46.36
CA MET A 142 -1.96 1.68 45.40
C MET A 142 -0.59 1.29 45.96
N VAL A 143 0.16 0.55 45.14
CA VAL A 143 1.56 0.19 45.37
C VAL A 143 2.44 1.01 44.43
N LYS A 144 3.58 1.52 44.92
CA LYS A 144 4.59 2.18 44.09
C LYS A 144 5.36 1.12 43.28
N SER A 145 5.45 1.28 41.98
CA SER A 145 6.24 0.40 41.11
C SER A 145 7.71 0.82 41.11
N GLU A 146 8.60 -0.18 41.16
CA GLU A 146 10.05 0.01 41.04
C GLU A 146 10.47 0.17 39.56
N ASN A 147 9.73 -0.43 38.63
CA ASN A 147 10.08 -0.52 37.20
C ASN A 147 9.39 0.56 36.34
N ALA A 148 9.24 1.78 36.87
CA ALA A 148 8.50 2.88 36.23
C ALA A 148 8.99 3.22 34.82
N SER A 149 10.31 3.29 34.59
CA SER A 149 10.91 3.58 33.28
C SER A 149 10.58 2.52 32.22
N SER A 150 10.68 1.24 32.57
CA SER A 150 10.33 0.13 31.68
C SER A 150 8.84 0.13 31.32
N VAL A 151 7.96 0.40 32.29
CA VAL A 151 6.52 0.51 32.03
C VAL A 151 6.19 1.72 31.14
N ILE A 152 6.87 2.86 31.32
CA ILE A 152 6.71 4.04 30.45
C ILE A 152 7.14 3.74 29.01
N ALA A 153 8.30 3.12 28.80
CA ALA A 153 8.76 2.75 27.48
C ALA A 153 7.78 1.80 26.76
N ARG A 154 7.27 0.77 27.45
CA ARG A 154 6.23 -0.14 26.91
C ARG A 154 4.90 0.55 26.64
N LEU A 155 4.55 1.59 27.40
CA LEU A 155 3.34 2.38 27.15
C LEU A 155 3.51 3.35 25.97
N GLN A 156 4.70 3.91 25.77
CA GLN A 156 5.02 4.74 24.61
C GLN A 156 5.06 3.94 23.32
N GLU A 157 5.59 2.71 23.35
CA GLU A 157 5.49 1.72 22.26
C GLU A 157 4.03 1.34 21.98
N ALA A 158 3.27 0.97 23.02
CA ALA A 158 1.93 0.40 22.86
C ALA A 158 0.81 1.42 22.55
N LEU A 159 0.96 2.66 23.01
CA LEU A 159 0.00 3.76 22.86
C LEU A 159 0.61 4.92 22.06
N GLN A 160 1.52 4.59 21.13
CA GLN A 160 2.18 5.52 20.23
C GLN A 160 1.18 6.40 19.43
N THR A 161 1.70 7.50 18.88
CA THR A 161 0.87 8.51 18.22
C THR A 161 0.31 8.01 16.90
N GLN A 162 -1.01 7.91 16.83
CA GLN A 162 -1.75 7.46 15.66
C GLN A 162 -2.23 8.65 14.82
N HIS A 163 -2.32 8.41 13.52
CA HIS A 163 -2.64 9.40 12.51
C HIS A 163 -3.74 8.96 11.55
N VAL A 164 -4.28 9.92 10.80
CA VAL A 164 -5.12 9.72 9.62
C VAL A 164 -4.61 10.58 8.46
N SER A 165 -4.15 9.92 7.39
CA SER A 165 -3.65 10.50 6.15
C SER A 165 -4.76 10.84 5.15
N ASN A 166 -5.86 10.09 5.17
CA ASN A 166 -6.89 10.13 4.13
C ASN A 166 -8.29 10.03 4.75
N VAL A 167 -9.22 10.86 4.28
CA VAL A 167 -10.62 10.86 4.72
C VAL A 167 -11.57 10.92 3.53
N GLY A 168 -12.73 10.25 3.65
CA GLY A 168 -13.80 10.27 2.66
C GLY A 168 -14.88 11.28 3.04
N LEU A 169 -15.32 12.10 2.08
CA LEU A 169 -16.35 13.13 2.23
C LEU A 169 -17.46 12.97 1.19
N ASP A 170 -18.69 13.31 1.58
CA ASP A 170 -19.77 13.64 0.63
C ASP A 170 -19.80 15.17 0.44
N PHE A 171 -19.80 15.67 -0.79
CA PHE A 171 -20.01 17.09 -1.10
C PHE A 171 -21.30 17.23 -1.91
N ILE A 172 -22.32 17.79 -1.26
CA ILE A 172 -23.71 17.70 -1.67
C ILE A 172 -24.18 19.05 -2.17
N LEU A 173 -24.50 19.12 -3.46
CA LEU A 173 -25.04 20.29 -4.13
C LEU A 173 -26.59 20.29 -4.12
N PRO A 174 -27.24 21.47 -4.18
CA PRO A 174 -28.68 21.55 -4.37
C PRO A 174 -29.15 20.82 -5.65
N PRO A 175 -30.37 20.27 -5.68
CA PRO A 175 -30.92 19.64 -6.87
C PRO A 175 -31.02 20.63 -8.05
N GLY A 176 -30.57 20.21 -9.24
CA GLY A 176 -30.48 21.06 -10.43
C GLY A 176 -29.21 21.90 -10.51
N SER A 177 -28.21 21.65 -9.64
CA SER A 177 -26.91 22.34 -9.69
C SER A 177 -25.89 21.68 -10.62
N VAL A 178 -26.14 20.42 -11.03
CA VAL A 178 -25.30 19.72 -12.01
C VAL A 178 -26.07 19.57 -13.32
N VAL A 179 -25.46 20.05 -14.41
CA VAL A 179 -25.99 20.00 -15.78
C VAL A 179 -25.04 19.16 -16.63
N PRO A 180 -25.40 17.91 -16.97
CA PRO A 180 -24.56 17.03 -17.80
C PRO A 180 -24.19 17.63 -19.15
N LEU A 181 -22.91 17.52 -19.51
CA LEU A 181 -22.39 17.95 -20.81
C LEU A 181 -22.87 17.01 -21.93
N GLN A 182 -23.34 17.60 -23.03
CA GLN A 182 -23.66 16.89 -24.25
C GLN A 182 -22.40 16.67 -25.10
N PRO A 183 -22.41 15.74 -26.07
CA PRO A 183 -21.26 15.52 -26.95
C PRO A 183 -20.79 16.77 -27.70
N VAL A 184 -21.71 17.68 -28.04
CA VAL A 184 -21.42 18.96 -28.70
C VAL A 184 -20.61 19.89 -27.79
N ASP A 185 -20.95 19.96 -26.51
CA ASP A 185 -20.23 20.78 -25.51
C ASP A 185 -18.77 20.29 -25.29
N LEU A 186 -18.46 19.08 -25.75
CA LEU A 186 -17.11 18.49 -25.72
C LEU A 186 -16.32 18.71 -27.03
N GLU A 187 -16.92 19.34 -28.05
CA GLU A 187 -16.22 19.76 -29.27
C GLU A 187 -15.81 21.24 -29.24
N ASP A 188 -16.51 22.09 -28.47
CA ASP A 188 -16.10 23.46 -28.19
C ASP A 188 -14.88 23.52 -27.24
N VAL A 189 -13.85 24.27 -27.64
CA VAL A 189 -12.63 24.51 -26.84
C VAL A 189 -12.89 25.65 -25.84
N PRO A 190 -12.75 25.42 -24.51
CA PRO A 190 -12.92 26.46 -23.50
C PRO A 190 -11.82 27.53 -23.51
N ASP A 191 -12.13 28.73 -22.99
CA ASP A 191 -11.14 29.79 -22.74
C ASP A 191 -10.31 29.58 -21.45
N ASP A 192 -10.86 28.87 -20.44
CA ASP A 192 -10.18 28.52 -19.18
C ASP A 192 -9.29 27.27 -19.38
N GLU A 193 -8.05 27.34 -18.89
CA GLU A 193 -7.09 26.22 -18.94
C GLU A 193 -7.55 25.02 -18.11
N ASP A 194 -8.23 25.27 -16.99
CA ASP A 194 -8.69 24.19 -16.13
C ASP A 194 -9.93 23.47 -16.70
N ASP A 195 -10.76 24.15 -17.51
CA ASP A 195 -11.86 23.51 -18.26
C ASP A 195 -11.35 22.69 -19.47
N ILE A 196 -10.15 23.00 -19.99
CA ILE A 196 -9.45 22.19 -21.00
C ILE A 196 -8.86 20.92 -20.37
N LEU A 197 -8.23 21.06 -19.19
CA LEU A 197 -7.58 19.96 -18.47
C LEU A 197 -8.58 19.03 -17.77
N ASP A 198 -9.65 19.58 -17.20
CA ASP A 198 -10.76 18.86 -16.61
C ASP A 198 -12.11 19.38 -17.16
N PRO A 199 -12.55 18.84 -18.32
CA PRO A 199 -13.85 19.18 -18.90
C PRO A 199 -15.04 19.02 -17.95
N THR A 200 -14.94 18.17 -16.91
CA THR A 200 -16.04 17.95 -15.96
C THR A 200 -16.25 19.12 -15.01
N LEU A 201 -15.38 20.13 -14.97
CA LEU A 201 -15.64 21.36 -14.20
C LEU A 201 -16.83 22.16 -14.74
N ARG A 202 -17.09 22.09 -16.05
CA ARG A 202 -18.15 22.87 -16.73
C ARG A 202 -19.58 22.49 -16.31
N GLN A 203 -19.80 21.27 -15.82
CA GLN A 203 -21.13 20.77 -15.44
C GLN A 203 -21.72 21.38 -14.14
N TYR A 204 -20.91 22.11 -13.34
CA TYR A 204 -21.34 22.66 -12.05
C TYR A 204 -21.83 24.11 -12.11
N GLY A 205 -21.76 24.76 -13.27
CA GLY A 205 -22.22 26.14 -13.47
C GLY A 205 -21.65 27.11 -12.42
N ARG A 206 -22.53 27.71 -11.61
CA ARG A 206 -22.07 28.63 -10.54
C ARG A 206 -21.22 27.97 -9.45
N TYR A 207 -21.32 26.66 -9.26
CA TYR A 207 -20.59 25.94 -8.20
C TYR A 207 -19.22 25.44 -8.65
N THR A 208 -18.86 25.58 -9.93
CA THR A 208 -17.53 25.22 -10.45
C THR A 208 -16.37 25.77 -9.60
N PRO A 209 -16.37 27.04 -9.15
CA PRO A 209 -15.28 27.57 -8.30
C PRO A 209 -15.17 26.90 -6.92
N LEU A 210 -16.24 26.30 -6.38
CA LEU A 210 -16.18 25.51 -5.15
C LEU A 210 -15.72 24.07 -5.42
N VAL A 211 -16.17 23.46 -6.52
CA VAL A 211 -15.80 22.08 -6.88
C VAL A 211 -14.34 21.99 -7.32
N LYS A 212 -13.82 23.01 -8.02
CA LYS A 212 -12.42 23.15 -8.45
C LYS A 212 -11.41 23.08 -7.29
N LEU A 213 -11.81 23.50 -6.08
CA LEU A 213 -10.98 23.40 -4.87
C LEU A 213 -10.73 21.95 -4.41
N PHE A 214 -11.56 20.99 -4.83
CA PHE A 214 -11.40 19.57 -4.46
C PHE A 214 -10.44 18.79 -5.37
N GLY A 215 -9.70 19.49 -6.23
CA GLY A 215 -8.64 18.91 -7.04
C GLY A 215 -9.15 18.03 -8.19
N GLU A 216 -8.27 17.17 -8.67
CA GLU A 216 -8.50 16.39 -9.88
C GLU A 216 -9.59 15.32 -9.71
N PRO A 217 -10.28 14.97 -10.81
CA PRO A 217 -11.16 13.80 -10.83
C PRO A 217 -10.35 12.51 -10.64
N VAL A 218 -10.85 11.66 -9.75
CA VAL A 218 -10.31 10.34 -9.44
C VAL A 218 -11.27 9.27 -9.96
N PHE A 219 -10.71 8.31 -10.67
CA PHE A 219 -11.44 7.25 -11.32
C PHE A 219 -11.74 6.07 -10.37
N LEU A 220 -12.97 5.55 -10.41
CA LEU A 220 -13.37 4.28 -9.79
C LEU A 220 -13.94 3.34 -10.87
N PRO A 221 -13.48 2.08 -11.00
CA PRO A 221 -13.93 1.16 -12.05
C PRO A 221 -15.44 0.87 -12.06
N THR A 222 -15.98 0.70 -13.27
CA THR A 222 -17.33 0.16 -13.55
C THR A 222 -17.22 -1.02 -14.53
N SER A 223 -18.33 -1.72 -14.80
CA SER A 223 -18.36 -2.80 -15.80
C SER A 223 -18.13 -2.27 -17.22
N ARG A 224 -18.61 -1.04 -17.53
CA ARG A 224 -18.43 -0.38 -18.83
C ARG A 224 -17.03 0.23 -18.97
N LEU A 225 -16.48 0.80 -17.90
CA LEU A 225 -15.21 1.51 -17.91
C LEU A 225 -14.33 1.00 -16.76
N ARG A 226 -13.39 0.10 -17.06
CA ARG A 226 -12.52 -0.55 -16.07
C ARG A 226 -11.19 0.16 -15.83
N ARG A 227 -10.77 1.00 -16.77
CA ARG A 227 -9.50 1.74 -16.77
C ARG A 227 -9.80 3.23 -16.77
N ALA A 228 -8.96 4.01 -16.10
CA ALA A 228 -9.12 5.46 -16.06
C ALA A 228 -9.00 6.06 -17.47
N PRO A 229 -9.89 7.01 -17.86
CA PRO A 229 -9.71 7.77 -19.10
C PRO A 229 -8.31 8.36 -19.16
N SER A 230 -7.60 8.11 -20.26
CA SER A 230 -6.16 8.30 -20.27
C SER A 230 -5.80 9.78 -20.33
N LYS A 231 -5.22 10.30 -19.23
CA LYS A 231 -4.82 11.71 -19.11
C LYS A 231 -3.69 12.09 -20.08
N PRO A 232 -3.56 13.37 -20.45
CA PRO A 232 -2.52 13.85 -21.36
C PRO A 232 -1.19 14.07 -20.60
N THR A 233 -0.48 12.98 -20.30
CA THR A 233 0.74 12.96 -19.47
C THR A 233 1.92 13.77 -20.05
N SER A 234 1.96 13.97 -21.37
CA SER A 234 3.07 14.55 -22.13
C SER A 234 2.72 15.91 -22.78
N LEU A 235 1.70 16.60 -22.28
CA LEU A 235 1.11 17.74 -23.01
C LEU A 235 1.98 19.01 -22.97
N ASN A 236 2.25 19.55 -24.15
CA ASN A 236 2.90 20.85 -24.29
C ASN A 236 1.96 21.98 -23.81
N ARG A 237 2.27 22.56 -22.65
CA ARG A 237 1.49 23.66 -22.02
C ARG A 237 1.47 24.98 -22.82
N SER A 238 2.12 25.04 -23.98
CA SER A 238 2.09 26.18 -24.89
C SER A 238 0.72 26.36 -25.54
N LYS A 239 0.03 27.48 -25.28
CA LYS A 239 -1.20 27.87 -26.00
C LYS A 239 -0.94 28.22 -27.48
N SER A 240 0.30 28.57 -27.82
CA SER A 240 0.73 28.89 -29.18
C SER A 240 1.23 27.65 -29.92
N PHE A 241 0.68 27.37 -31.08
CA PHE A 241 1.13 26.30 -31.97
C PHE A 241 2.35 26.78 -32.80
N SER A 242 3.55 26.26 -32.52
CA SER A 242 4.78 26.68 -33.21
C SER A 242 4.91 26.08 -34.61
N LYS A 243 5.74 26.68 -35.48
CA LYS A 243 6.02 26.13 -36.82
C LYS A 243 6.62 24.73 -36.75
N ASP A 244 7.51 24.50 -35.79
CA ASP A 244 8.19 23.21 -35.62
C ASP A 244 7.20 22.16 -35.10
N GLN A 245 6.28 22.53 -34.19
CA GLN A 245 5.18 21.66 -33.74
C GLN A 245 4.23 21.30 -34.91
N LYS A 246 3.93 22.23 -35.82
CA LYS A 246 3.14 21.94 -37.04
C LYS A 246 3.85 20.95 -37.96
N PHE A 247 5.16 21.12 -38.16
CA PHE A 247 5.97 20.22 -38.98
C PHE A 247 6.02 18.81 -38.37
N GLU A 248 6.35 18.70 -37.08
CA GLU A 248 6.36 17.43 -36.35
C GLU A 248 4.99 16.74 -36.39
N LEU A 249 3.89 17.48 -36.18
CA LEU A 249 2.54 16.92 -36.29
C LEU A 249 2.28 16.33 -37.68
N ARG A 250 2.59 17.07 -38.76
CA ARG A 250 2.36 16.58 -40.13
C ARG A 250 3.26 15.38 -40.47
N MET A 251 4.51 15.37 -39.98
CA MET A 251 5.41 14.21 -40.08
C MET A 251 4.83 12.98 -39.37
N LYS A 252 4.27 13.14 -38.16
CA LYS A 252 3.66 12.03 -37.40
C LYS A 252 2.36 11.52 -38.00
N LEU A 253 1.56 12.38 -38.63
CA LEU A 253 0.41 11.96 -39.42
C LEU A 253 0.84 11.23 -40.70
N SER A 254 1.97 11.59 -41.33
CA SER A 254 2.54 10.82 -42.44
C SER A 254 3.04 9.45 -41.98
N GLU A 255 3.77 9.37 -40.86
CA GLU A 255 4.28 8.11 -40.28
C GLU A 255 3.15 7.13 -39.93
N LEU A 256 2.01 7.63 -39.45
CA LEU A 256 0.79 6.84 -39.22
C LEU A 256 0.31 6.16 -40.51
N VAL A 257 0.21 6.90 -41.62
CA VAL A 257 -0.25 6.38 -42.92
C VAL A 257 0.78 5.42 -43.50
N ASP A 258 2.04 5.82 -43.60
CA ASP A 258 3.17 5.00 -44.06
C ASP A 258 3.23 3.62 -43.38
N THR A 259 2.98 3.59 -42.07
CA THR A 259 3.01 2.35 -41.28
C THR A 259 1.72 1.54 -41.36
N GLU A 260 0.58 2.17 -41.69
CA GLU A 260 -0.68 1.46 -41.96
C GLU A 260 -0.65 0.82 -43.36
N GLU A 261 -0.12 1.50 -44.37
CA GLU A 261 0.03 0.95 -45.72
C GLU A 261 0.90 -0.31 -45.72
N ARG A 262 2.07 -0.26 -45.07
CA ARG A 262 2.98 -1.41 -44.93
C ARG A 262 2.34 -2.54 -44.11
N TYR A 263 1.43 -2.22 -43.19
CA TYR A 263 0.67 -3.22 -42.43
C TYR A 263 -0.43 -3.89 -43.27
N VAL A 264 -1.19 -3.12 -44.06
CA VAL A 264 -2.21 -3.65 -44.99
C VAL A 264 -1.56 -4.53 -46.07
N VAL A 265 -0.37 -4.17 -46.58
CA VAL A 265 0.39 -5.03 -47.51
C VAL A 265 0.75 -6.38 -46.86
N LYS A 266 1.29 -6.37 -45.62
CA LYS A 266 1.59 -7.61 -44.86
C LYS A 266 0.35 -8.45 -44.56
N LEU A 267 -0.80 -7.83 -44.27
CA LEU A 267 -2.07 -8.53 -44.13
C LEU A 267 -2.51 -9.16 -45.46
N GLY A 268 -2.29 -8.48 -46.59
CA GLY A 268 -2.51 -9.04 -47.93
C GLY A 268 -1.62 -10.25 -48.21
N GLU A 269 -0.34 -10.21 -47.84
CA GLU A 269 0.56 -11.36 -47.90
C GLU A 269 0.05 -12.51 -47.02
N LEU A 270 -0.32 -12.24 -45.76
CA LEU A 270 -0.85 -13.24 -44.81
C LEU A 270 -2.11 -13.93 -45.34
N VAL A 271 -3.11 -13.16 -45.77
CA VAL A 271 -4.42 -13.68 -46.13
C VAL A 271 -4.42 -14.25 -47.56
N HIS A 272 -3.97 -13.47 -48.54
CA HIS A 272 -4.17 -13.81 -49.95
C HIS A 272 -3.14 -14.82 -50.48
N HIS A 273 -1.94 -14.87 -49.89
CA HIS A 273 -0.87 -15.76 -50.31
C HIS A 273 -0.64 -16.86 -49.28
N VAL A 274 -0.16 -16.53 -48.07
CA VAL A 274 0.27 -17.53 -47.07
C VAL A 274 -0.89 -18.43 -46.63
N ALA A 275 -2.00 -17.86 -46.14
CA ALA A 275 -3.14 -18.64 -45.66
C ALA A 275 -3.81 -19.41 -46.81
N ASN A 276 -3.96 -18.81 -47.98
CA ASN A 276 -4.56 -19.48 -49.14
C ASN A 276 -3.71 -20.66 -49.65
N ASP A 277 -2.39 -20.51 -49.82
CA ASP A 277 -1.53 -21.62 -50.27
C ASP A 277 -1.61 -22.84 -49.34
N PHE A 278 -1.76 -22.62 -48.02
CA PHE A 278 -1.99 -23.69 -47.06
C PHE A 278 -3.43 -24.24 -47.11
N ARG A 279 -4.47 -23.38 -47.11
CA ARG A 279 -5.90 -23.77 -47.21
C ARG A 279 -6.15 -24.61 -48.48
N ASP A 280 -5.66 -24.15 -49.63
CA ASP A 280 -5.83 -24.81 -50.93
C ASP A 280 -5.07 -26.15 -51.03
N SER A 281 -4.08 -26.35 -50.16
CA SER A 281 -3.31 -27.59 -50.06
C SER A 281 -3.90 -28.58 -49.05
N ALA A 282 -4.59 -28.11 -48.02
CA ALA A 282 -5.40 -28.96 -47.14
C ALA A 282 -6.54 -29.61 -47.95
N LYS A 283 -7.18 -28.84 -48.84
CA LYS A 283 -8.21 -29.33 -49.79
C LYS A 283 -7.69 -30.36 -50.79
N LYS A 284 -6.37 -30.39 -51.06
CA LYS A 284 -5.69 -31.35 -51.95
C LYS A 284 -5.05 -32.53 -51.18
N ARG A 285 -5.33 -32.67 -49.87
CA ARG A 285 -4.77 -33.72 -48.99
C ARG A 285 -5.30 -35.11 -49.35
N GLN A 286 -4.40 -36.09 -49.48
CA GLN A 286 -4.79 -37.50 -49.53
C GLN A 286 -5.20 -38.01 -48.14
N PRO A 287 -6.28 -38.81 -48.00
CA PRO A 287 -6.70 -39.36 -46.72
C PRO A 287 -5.61 -40.28 -46.16
N GLY A 288 -5.07 -39.92 -44.99
CA GLY A 288 -3.94 -40.60 -44.34
C GLY A 288 -2.64 -39.78 -44.26
N SER A 289 -2.55 -38.59 -44.89
CA SER A 289 -1.37 -37.73 -44.77
C SER A 289 -1.24 -37.09 -43.37
N LEU A 290 -0.02 -37.08 -42.80
CA LEU A 290 0.38 -36.38 -41.57
C LEU A 290 0.49 -34.84 -41.71
N SER A 291 -0.09 -34.25 -42.77
CA SER A 291 -0.22 -32.79 -42.89
C SER A 291 -1.50 -32.31 -42.17
N PRO A 292 -1.56 -31.06 -41.66
CA PRO A 292 -2.72 -30.55 -40.91
C PRO A 292 -4.06 -30.69 -41.66
N SER A 293 -5.15 -30.83 -40.89
CA SER A 293 -6.52 -30.73 -41.38
C SER A 293 -6.93 -29.28 -41.67
N GLU A 294 -8.09 -29.13 -42.32
CA GLU A 294 -8.68 -27.81 -42.60
C GLU A 294 -9.05 -27.09 -41.30
N GLU A 295 -9.68 -27.77 -40.32
CA GLU A 295 -9.96 -27.23 -38.98
C GLU A 295 -8.69 -26.79 -38.22
N GLU A 296 -7.59 -27.55 -38.32
CA GLU A 296 -6.32 -27.22 -37.67
C GLU A 296 -5.64 -26.01 -38.32
N LEU A 297 -5.81 -25.84 -39.63
CA LEU A 297 -5.34 -24.66 -40.37
C LEU A 297 -6.24 -23.43 -40.15
N GLU A 298 -7.54 -23.59 -39.98
CA GLU A 298 -8.44 -22.51 -39.55
C GLU A 298 -8.10 -22.02 -38.14
N ARG A 299 -7.58 -22.87 -37.24
CA ARG A 299 -7.07 -22.44 -35.92
C ARG A 299 -5.76 -21.65 -35.99
N LEU A 300 -4.95 -21.83 -37.04
CA LEU A 300 -3.69 -21.09 -37.26
C LEU A 300 -3.91 -19.82 -38.12
N PHE A 301 -4.86 -19.86 -39.06
CA PHE A 301 -5.25 -18.76 -39.95
C PHE A 301 -6.75 -18.44 -39.76
N PRO A 302 -7.12 -17.87 -38.59
CA PRO A 302 -8.52 -17.70 -38.20
C PRO A 302 -9.29 -16.80 -39.17
N PRO A 303 -10.60 -17.06 -39.37
CA PRO A 303 -11.44 -16.30 -40.29
C PRO A 303 -11.67 -14.83 -39.86
N SER A 304 -11.15 -14.41 -38.71
CA SER A 304 -11.07 -13.00 -38.30
C SER A 304 -9.96 -12.22 -39.03
N ALA A 305 -8.97 -12.89 -39.63
CA ALA A 305 -7.93 -12.25 -40.44
C ALA A 305 -8.50 -11.57 -41.70
N ASP A 306 -9.47 -12.22 -42.35
CA ASP A 306 -10.12 -11.72 -43.56
C ASP A 306 -10.88 -10.38 -43.30
N PRO A 307 -11.72 -10.23 -42.24
CA PRO A 307 -12.25 -8.94 -41.79
C PRO A 307 -11.21 -7.91 -41.33
N ILE A 308 -10.11 -8.31 -40.67
CA ILE A 308 -9.04 -7.36 -40.30
C ILE A 308 -8.47 -6.71 -41.58
N LEU A 309 -8.10 -7.51 -42.58
CA LEU A 309 -7.62 -6.99 -43.86
C LEU A 309 -8.65 -6.06 -44.52
N GLN A 310 -9.94 -6.42 -44.54
CA GLN A 310 -10.98 -5.58 -45.13
C GLN A 310 -11.10 -4.22 -44.41
N VAL A 311 -11.21 -4.23 -43.08
CA VAL A 311 -11.46 -3.02 -42.28
C VAL A 311 -10.24 -2.10 -42.28
N ASN A 312 -9.01 -2.64 -42.18
CA ASN A 312 -7.79 -1.84 -42.23
C ASN A 312 -7.48 -1.30 -43.64
N SER A 313 -7.84 -2.02 -44.72
CA SER A 313 -7.74 -1.49 -46.08
C SER A 313 -8.61 -0.25 -46.28
N SER A 314 -9.88 -0.31 -45.88
CA SER A 314 -10.77 0.86 -45.97
C SER A 314 -10.40 1.99 -45.00
N PHE A 315 -9.75 1.68 -43.87
CA PHE A 315 -9.24 2.68 -42.93
C PHE A 315 -8.05 3.46 -43.52
N VAL A 316 -7.08 2.78 -44.16
CA VAL A 316 -5.92 3.47 -44.78
C VAL A 316 -6.32 4.30 -46.01
N GLU A 317 -7.33 3.87 -46.77
CA GLU A 317 -7.92 4.67 -47.85
C GLU A 317 -8.51 5.99 -47.34
N GLN A 318 -9.20 5.98 -46.20
CA GLN A 318 -9.75 7.20 -45.60
C GLN A 318 -8.68 8.08 -44.94
N LEU A 319 -7.64 7.48 -44.34
CA LEU A 319 -6.49 8.23 -43.83
C LEU A 319 -5.73 8.96 -44.95
N ARG A 320 -5.37 8.26 -46.03
CA ARG A 320 -4.75 8.83 -47.24
C ARG A 320 -5.57 10.02 -47.75
N ARG A 321 -6.87 9.80 -47.97
CA ARG A 321 -7.77 10.83 -48.50
C ARG A 321 -7.78 12.10 -47.64
N ILE A 322 -7.78 11.99 -46.31
CA ILE A 322 -7.72 13.17 -45.43
C ILE A 322 -6.35 13.87 -45.53
N MET A 323 -5.27 13.12 -45.65
CA MET A 323 -3.93 13.69 -45.86
C MET A 323 -3.85 14.43 -47.21
N ASP A 324 -4.35 13.83 -48.29
CA ASP A 324 -4.37 14.41 -49.64
C ASP A 324 -5.23 15.70 -49.67
N GLU A 325 -6.47 15.64 -49.15
CA GLU A 325 -7.39 16.78 -49.10
C GLU A 325 -6.89 17.96 -48.23
N THR A 326 -5.88 17.73 -47.38
CA THR A 326 -5.30 18.77 -46.49
C THR A 326 -3.87 19.16 -46.82
N GLU A 327 -3.22 18.54 -47.81
CA GLU A 327 -1.81 18.82 -48.14
C GLU A 327 -1.58 20.31 -48.44
N GLU A 328 -2.37 20.89 -49.35
CA GLU A 328 -2.23 22.28 -49.80
C GLU A 328 -2.59 23.32 -48.72
N GLU A 329 -3.48 23.00 -47.78
CA GLU A 329 -3.78 23.87 -46.63
C GLU A 329 -2.68 23.77 -45.56
N SER A 330 -2.17 22.56 -45.29
CA SER A 330 -1.13 22.32 -44.28
C SER A 330 0.19 23.01 -44.62
N ALA A 331 0.59 23.00 -45.90
CA ALA A 331 1.78 23.71 -46.38
C ALA A 331 1.69 25.22 -46.13
N LYS A 332 0.55 25.83 -46.48
CA LYS A 332 0.30 27.27 -46.29
C LYS A 332 0.26 27.68 -44.82
N ASP A 333 -0.35 26.86 -43.97
CA ASP A 333 -0.42 27.11 -42.52
C ASP A 333 0.95 26.94 -41.81
N MET A 334 1.84 26.12 -42.39
CA MET A 334 3.22 25.94 -41.94
C MET A 334 4.17 27.05 -42.46
N GLU A 335 3.84 27.72 -43.56
CA GLU A 335 4.53 28.94 -44.03
C GLU A 335 4.05 30.22 -43.32
N SER A 336 2.80 30.25 -42.87
CA SER A 336 2.18 31.41 -42.21
C SER A 336 2.71 31.67 -40.78
N THR A 337 3.73 32.52 -40.67
CA THR A 337 4.23 33.05 -39.38
C THR A 337 3.13 33.73 -38.55
N THR A 338 3.18 33.55 -37.22
CA THR A 338 2.20 33.97 -36.20
C THR A 338 2.10 35.49 -35.95
N ALA A 339 2.18 36.32 -37.00
CA ALA A 339 2.31 37.78 -36.90
C ALA A 339 0.98 38.57 -36.93
N ASN A 340 -0.14 37.96 -37.35
CA ASN A 340 -1.37 38.70 -37.71
C ASN A 340 -2.50 38.68 -36.65
N LEU A 341 -2.28 38.16 -35.43
CA LEU A 341 -3.31 38.08 -34.38
C LEU A 341 -3.61 39.41 -33.64
N MET A 342 -3.10 40.55 -34.14
CA MET A 342 -3.45 41.89 -33.65
C MET A 342 -4.12 42.77 -34.73
N GLY A 343 -5.01 42.20 -35.55
CA GLY A 343 -5.72 43.00 -36.56
C GLY A 343 -6.88 42.35 -37.31
N LEU A 344 -8.05 42.25 -36.68
CA LEU A 344 -9.33 42.81 -37.15
C LEU A 344 -10.55 42.22 -36.41
N LYS A 345 -11.44 43.09 -35.94
CA LYS A 345 -12.80 42.70 -35.51
C LYS A 345 -13.70 42.64 -36.75
N ALA A 346 -13.99 41.44 -37.24
CA ALA A 346 -15.00 41.20 -38.27
C ALA A 346 -15.85 39.98 -37.88
N GLY A 347 -17.17 40.16 -37.83
CA GLY A 347 -18.10 39.11 -37.41
C GLY A 347 -18.34 38.09 -38.53
N GLY A 348 -18.07 36.82 -38.24
CA GLY A 348 -18.38 35.68 -39.10
C GLY A 348 -18.26 34.38 -38.31
N SER A 349 -19.15 33.41 -38.57
CA SER A 349 -19.15 32.12 -37.87
C SER A 349 -17.81 31.39 -38.10
N PRO A 350 -17.07 31.00 -37.03
CA PRO A 350 -15.83 30.26 -37.18
C PRO A 350 -16.12 28.81 -37.58
N ARG A 351 -16.25 28.55 -38.89
CA ARG A 351 -16.09 27.18 -39.40
C ARG A 351 -14.67 26.76 -39.10
N THR A 352 -14.53 25.72 -38.27
CA THR A 352 -13.26 25.12 -37.85
C THR A 352 -12.38 24.82 -39.06
N LYS A 353 -11.34 25.64 -39.28
CA LYS A 353 -10.24 25.27 -40.17
C LYS A 353 -9.32 24.33 -39.40
N ASP A 354 -9.22 23.11 -39.89
CA ASP A 354 -8.30 22.06 -39.45
C ASP A 354 -7.24 21.88 -40.55
N PRO A 355 -6.31 22.85 -40.74
CA PRO A 355 -5.43 22.88 -41.92
C PRO A 355 -4.47 21.69 -41.96
N SER A 356 -4.25 21.00 -40.84
CA SER A 356 -3.44 19.77 -40.74
C SER A 356 -4.24 18.48 -40.86
N GLY A 357 -5.58 18.53 -40.98
CA GLY A 357 -6.46 17.36 -41.07
C GLY A 357 -6.57 16.52 -39.79
N THR A 358 -6.12 17.07 -38.65
CA THR A 358 -5.94 16.31 -37.41
C THR A 358 -7.24 16.10 -36.64
N VAL A 359 -8.18 17.04 -36.70
CA VAL A 359 -9.55 16.87 -36.17
C VAL A 359 -10.31 15.84 -37.02
N ALA A 360 -10.13 15.87 -38.34
CA ALA A 360 -10.71 14.87 -39.24
C ALA A 360 -10.16 13.45 -38.95
N ILE A 361 -8.85 13.29 -38.78
CA ILE A 361 -8.25 11.99 -38.39
C ILE A 361 -8.69 11.56 -36.99
N ALA A 362 -8.82 12.47 -36.02
CA ALA A 362 -9.31 12.12 -34.69
C ALA A 362 -10.77 11.64 -34.69
N ARG A 363 -11.64 12.27 -35.51
CA ARG A 363 -13.01 11.79 -35.73
C ARG A 363 -13.03 10.44 -36.46
N LEU A 364 -12.15 10.23 -37.43
CA LEU A 364 -11.98 8.94 -38.12
C LEU A 364 -11.65 7.81 -37.13
N PHE A 365 -10.71 8.04 -36.21
CA PHE A 365 -10.37 7.05 -35.18
C PHE A 365 -11.57 6.66 -34.30
N LEU A 366 -12.36 7.63 -33.86
CA LEU A 366 -13.57 7.38 -33.05
C LEU A 366 -14.64 6.60 -33.81
N GLU A 367 -14.72 6.71 -35.14
CA GLU A 367 -15.63 5.90 -35.96
C GLU A 367 -15.07 4.50 -36.26
N TRP A 368 -13.76 4.37 -36.51
CA TRP A 368 -13.15 3.13 -37.01
C TRP A 368 -12.64 2.18 -35.93
N PHE A 369 -12.08 2.67 -34.83
CA PHE A 369 -11.57 1.80 -33.76
C PHE A 369 -12.66 0.93 -33.11
N PRO A 370 -13.91 1.38 -32.90
CA PRO A 370 -15.00 0.50 -32.46
C PRO A 370 -15.25 -0.68 -33.41
N LYS A 371 -15.01 -0.52 -34.72
CA LYS A 371 -15.15 -1.59 -35.73
C LYS A 371 -14.04 -2.64 -35.61
N PHE A 372 -12.85 -2.26 -35.13
CA PHE A 372 -11.74 -3.19 -34.87
C PHE A 372 -12.07 -4.19 -33.74
N THR A 373 -12.87 -3.77 -32.75
CA THR A 373 -13.10 -4.51 -31.48
C THR A 373 -13.29 -6.01 -31.68
N LYS A 374 -14.27 -6.41 -32.51
CA LYS A 374 -14.64 -7.83 -32.65
C LYS A 374 -13.54 -8.65 -33.35
N CYS A 375 -13.13 -8.23 -34.55
CA CYS A 375 -12.20 -9.03 -35.35
C CYS A 375 -10.81 -9.14 -34.72
N TYR A 376 -10.31 -8.07 -34.08
CA TYR A 376 -9.07 -8.14 -33.33
C TYR A 376 -9.19 -8.98 -32.05
N GLN A 377 -10.30 -8.90 -31.30
CA GLN A 377 -10.49 -9.79 -30.14
C GLN A 377 -10.52 -11.27 -30.54
N ASP A 378 -11.26 -11.62 -31.60
CA ASP A 378 -11.31 -12.98 -32.13
C ASP A 378 -9.92 -13.47 -32.57
N TYR A 379 -9.13 -12.61 -33.23
CA TYR A 379 -7.75 -12.92 -33.63
C TYR A 379 -6.79 -13.07 -32.44
N ILE A 380 -6.88 -12.19 -31.42
CA ILE A 380 -6.01 -12.25 -30.24
C ILE A 380 -6.31 -13.49 -29.38
N LYS A 381 -7.58 -13.93 -29.29
CA LYS A 381 -7.91 -15.21 -28.60
C LYS A 381 -7.34 -16.42 -29.35
N ALA A 382 -7.37 -16.40 -30.68
CA ALA A 382 -6.71 -17.43 -31.48
C ALA A 382 -5.17 -17.39 -31.31
N SER A 383 -4.55 -16.19 -31.31
CA SER A 383 -3.10 -16.04 -31.37
C SER A 383 -2.33 -16.63 -30.19
N GLN A 384 -2.96 -16.73 -29.02
CA GLN A 384 -2.39 -17.41 -27.85
C GLN A 384 -1.97 -18.86 -28.13
N HIS A 385 -2.63 -19.51 -29.10
CA HIS A 385 -2.42 -20.91 -29.46
C HIS A 385 -1.46 -21.09 -30.64
N PHE A 386 -1.15 -20.03 -31.41
CA PHE A 386 -0.32 -20.12 -32.61
C PHE A 386 1.08 -20.73 -32.36
N PRO A 387 1.81 -20.42 -31.27
CA PRO A 387 3.14 -21.01 -31.05
C PRO A 387 3.08 -22.54 -30.84
N ALA A 388 2.07 -23.02 -30.11
CA ALA A 388 1.89 -24.44 -29.85
C ALA A 388 1.45 -25.21 -31.12
N LEU A 389 0.47 -24.66 -31.86
CA LEU A 389 0.01 -25.22 -33.13
C LEU A 389 1.13 -25.28 -34.17
N LEU A 390 1.85 -24.18 -34.38
CA LEU A 390 2.91 -24.11 -35.37
C LEU A 390 4.07 -25.07 -35.03
N ASN A 391 4.47 -25.17 -33.76
CA ASN A 391 5.51 -26.11 -33.35
C ASN A 391 5.04 -27.58 -33.53
N SER A 392 3.80 -27.91 -33.16
CA SER A 392 3.23 -29.25 -33.41
C SER A 392 3.22 -29.62 -34.90
N PHE A 393 2.87 -28.69 -35.80
CA PHE A 393 2.90 -28.92 -37.24
C PHE A 393 4.33 -29.00 -37.83
N LEU A 394 5.32 -28.47 -37.11
CA LEU A 394 6.76 -28.53 -37.45
C LEU A 394 7.46 -29.78 -36.88
N ASP A 395 6.99 -30.37 -35.78
CA ASP A 395 7.56 -31.61 -35.24
C ASP A 395 7.32 -32.80 -36.20
N HIS A 396 6.16 -32.83 -36.84
CA HIS A 396 5.80 -33.84 -37.83
C HIS A 396 6.48 -33.60 -39.20
N GLN A 397 7.14 -34.63 -39.73
CA GLN A 397 7.71 -34.63 -41.08
C GLN A 397 6.58 -34.62 -42.12
N SER A 398 6.19 -33.43 -42.55
CA SER A 398 4.96 -33.15 -43.29
C SER A 398 5.19 -32.27 -44.52
N SER A 399 4.23 -32.28 -45.45
CA SER A 399 4.25 -31.34 -46.60
C SER A 399 4.10 -29.87 -46.17
N PHE A 400 3.63 -29.65 -44.94
CA PHE A 400 3.54 -28.33 -44.31
C PHE A 400 4.93 -27.86 -43.88
N LYS A 401 5.66 -28.67 -43.08
CA LYS A 401 7.04 -28.38 -42.64
C LYS A 401 7.97 -28.00 -43.80
N GLN A 402 7.95 -28.78 -44.88
CA GLN A 402 8.80 -28.53 -46.05
C GLN A 402 8.53 -27.16 -46.70
N ARG A 403 7.29 -26.67 -46.64
CA ARG A 403 6.90 -25.35 -47.19
C ARG A 403 7.11 -24.21 -46.21
N VAL A 404 6.93 -24.42 -44.91
CA VAL A 404 7.34 -23.46 -43.89
C VAL A 404 8.85 -23.18 -43.96
N HIS A 405 9.68 -24.19 -44.28
CA HIS A 405 11.10 -23.99 -44.57
C HIS A 405 11.38 -23.26 -45.92
N GLN A 406 10.46 -23.28 -46.88
CA GLN A 406 10.60 -22.54 -48.16
C GLN A 406 10.19 -21.07 -48.03
N SER A 407 9.10 -20.77 -47.31
CA SER A 407 8.63 -19.40 -47.03
C SER A 407 9.40 -18.70 -45.90
N GLY A 408 10.14 -19.47 -45.10
CA GLY A 408 10.85 -18.99 -43.91
C GLY A 408 9.99 -19.09 -42.66
N GLU A 409 10.39 -19.98 -41.74
CA GLU A 409 9.69 -20.26 -40.48
C GLU A 409 9.55 -18.99 -39.60
N GLN A 410 10.61 -18.20 -39.53
CA GLN A 410 10.62 -16.92 -38.81
C GLN A 410 9.77 -15.85 -39.53
N THR A 411 9.70 -15.88 -40.85
CA THR A 411 8.83 -15.01 -41.65
C THR A 411 7.37 -15.27 -41.31
N ILE A 412 6.95 -16.54 -41.29
CA ILE A 412 5.58 -16.94 -40.96
C ILE A 412 5.23 -16.58 -39.51
N ARG A 413 6.13 -16.82 -38.53
CA ARG A 413 5.92 -16.37 -37.14
C ARG A 413 5.77 -14.85 -37.03
N SER A 414 6.58 -14.08 -37.77
CA SER A 414 6.55 -12.62 -37.77
C SER A 414 5.24 -12.07 -38.35
N ILE A 415 4.82 -12.58 -39.52
CA ILE A 415 3.59 -12.14 -40.18
C ILE A 415 2.34 -12.51 -39.35
N LEU A 416 2.30 -13.70 -38.73
CA LEU A 416 1.19 -14.13 -37.87
C LEU A 416 1.01 -13.28 -36.60
N ILE A 417 2.09 -12.69 -36.06
CA ILE A 417 1.99 -11.87 -34.85
C ILE A 417 1.81 -10.37 -35.15
N GLU A 418 2.03 -9.93 -36.40
CA GLU A 418 1.90 -8.53 -36.82
C GLU A 418 0.54 -7.90 -36.45
N PRO A 419 -0.63 -8.57 -36.56
CA PRO A 419 -1.91 -7.97 -36.15
C PRO A 419 -2.00 -7.72 -34.64
N VAL A 420 -1.43 -8.62 -33.83
CA VAL A 420 -1.36 -8.46 -32.37
C VAL A 420 -0.39 -7.32 -32.01
N GLN A 421 0.66 -7.11 -32.82
CA GLN A 421 1.62 -6.02 -32.62
C GLN A 421 1.14 -4.65 -33.14
N ARG A 422 0.29 -4.58 -34.17
CA ARG A 422 -0.20 -3.29 -34.70
C ARG A 422 -1.12 -2.59 -33.69
N LEU A 423 -1.99 -3.34 -33.02
CA LEU A 423 -3.02 -2.74 -32.17
C LEU A 423 -2.44 -1.87 -31.03
N PRO A 424 -1.43 -2.30 -30.24
CA PRO A 424 -0.77 -1.43 -29.25
C PRO A 424 0.02 -0.25 -29.86
N ARG A 425 0.51 -0.38 -31.12
CA ARG A 425 1.24 0.70 -31.79
C ARG A 425 0.34 1.89 -32.12
N TYR A 426 -0.98 1.72 -32.28
CA TYR A 426 -1.88 2.87 -32.43
C TYR A 426 -1.85 3.78 -31.20
N SER A 427 -1.83 3.23 -29.98
CA SER A 427 -1.68 4.05 -28.76
C SER A 427 -0.38 4.86 -28.78
N LEU A 428 0.75 4.23 -29.12
CA LEU A 428 2.06 4.90 -29.21
C LEU A 428 2.13 5.98 -30.32
N LEU A 429 1.42 5.79 -31.43
CA LEU A 429 1.32 6.79 -32.50
C LEU A 429 0.43 7.96 -32.07
N ILE A 430 -0.69 7.69 -31.37
CA ILE A 430 -1.55 8.72 -30.79
C ILE A 430 -0.80 9.52 -29.71
N ASP A 431 0.00 8.87 -28.87
CA ASP A 431 0.83 9.53 -27.85
C ASP A 431 1.83 10.52 -28.46
N GLN A 432 2.44 10.15 -29.60
CA GLN A 432 3.35 11.03 -30.35
C GLN A 432 2.59 12.19 -31.00
N ILE A 433 1.46 11.92 -31.65
CA ILE A 433 0.58 12.95 -32.25
C ILE A 433 0.12 13.95 -31.18
N VAL A 434 -0.32 13.46 -30.01
CA VAL A 434 -0.76 14.29 -28.86
C VAL A 434 0.39 15.12 -28.29
N GLY A 435 1.62 14.59 -28.26
CA GLY A 435 2.81 15.36 -27.85
C GLY A 435 3.10 16.57 -28.76
N SER A 436 2.78 16.49 -30.04
CA SER A 436 2.89 17.60 -31.01
C SER A 436 1.75 18.63 -30.92
N LEU A 437 0.66 18.36 -30.17
CA LEU A 437 -0.48 19.26 -30.05
C LEU A 437 -0.35 20.25 -28.87
N PRO A 438 -0.70 21.53 -29.06
CA PRO A 438 -0.92 22.47 -27.94
C PRO A 438 -2.22 22.11 -27.19
N MET A 439 -2.30 22.47 -25.90
CA MET A 439 -3.45 22.09 -25.04
C MET A 439 -4.81 22.54 -25.59
N THR A 440 -4.84 23.66 -26.31
CA THR A 440 -6.03 24.28 -26.92
C THR A 440 -6.48 23.63 -28.24
N HIS A 441 -5.82 22.56 -28.71
CA HIS A 441 -6.14 21.99 -30.02
C HIS A 441 -7.42 21.13 -30.00
N PRO A 442 -8.43 21.39 -30.85
CA PRO A 442 -9.72 20.67 -30.82
C PRO A 442 -9.61 19.16 -31.08
N ALA A 443 -8.54 18.70 -31.75
CA ALA A 443 -8.31 17.25 -31.94
C ALA A 443 -7.87 16.50 -30.67
N LEU A 444 -7.41 17.20 -29.63
CA LEU A 444 -6.78 16.59 -28.44
C LEU A 444 -7.73 15.63 -27.71
N GLN A 445 -8.89 16.11 -27.27
CA GLN A 445 -9.84 15.31 -26.49
C GLN A 445 -10.39 14.11 -27.32
N PRO A 446 -10.72 14.26 -28.62
CA PRO A 446 -10.97 13.13 -29.52
C PRO A 446 -9.83 12.12 -29.63
N MET A 447 -8.56 12.55 -29.73
CA MET A 447 -7.39 11.66 -29.79
C MET A 447 -7.21 10.84 -28.50
N LEU A 448 -7.37 11.46 -27.32
CA LEU A 448 -7.28 10.75 -26.03
C LEU A 448 -8.38 9.68 -25.91
N LYS A 449 -9.62 10.00 -26.29
CA LYS A 449 -10.74 9.04 -26.35
C LYS A 449 -10.46 7.88 -27.32
N ALA A 450 -9.80 8.15 -28.45
CA ALA A 450 -9.40 7.12 -29.40
C ALA A 450 -8.32 6.17 -28.84
N ARG A 451 -7.35 6.70 -28.08
CA ARG A 451 -6.35 5.91 -27.33
C ARG A 451 -7.01 5.00 -26.29
N ASP A 452 -8.04 5.48 -25.60
CA ASP A 452 -8.82 4.67 -24.64
C ASP A 452 -9.51 3.48 -25.33
N ILE A 453 -10.14 3.70 -26.49
CA ILE A 453 -10.81 2.62 -27.26
C ILE A 453 -9.80 1.53 -27.63
N ILE A 454 -8.65 1.89 -28.24
CA ILE A 454 -7.61 0.92 -28.58
C ILE A 454 -7.11 0.18 -27.34
N THR A 455 -6.82 0.90 -26.26
CA THR A 455 -6.28 0.32 -25.02
C THR A 455 -7.27 -0.68 -24.39
N ASN A 456 -8.57 -0.42 -24.50
CA ASN A 456 -9.62 -1.33 -24.06
C ASN A 456 -9.74 -2.58 -24.98
N ILE A 457 -9.54 -2.46 -26.30
CA ILE A 457 -9.51 -3.64 -27.18
C ILE A 457 -8.25 -4.48 -26.89
N CYS A 458 -7.08 -3.85 -26.73
CA CYS A 458 -5.82 -4.51 -26.37
C CYS A 458 -5.87 -5.24 -25.02
N SER A 459 -6.72 -4.81 -24.09
CA SER A 459 -6.77 -5.37 -22.74
C SER A 459 -7.20 -6.85 -22.68
N MET A 460 -8.03 -7.27 -23.64
CA MET A 460 -8.74 -8.55 -23.59
C MET A 460 -9.51 -8.79 -22.28
N ASP A 461 -9.99 -7.70 -21.65
CA ASP A 461 -10.78 -7.70 -20.42
C ASP A 461 -12.17 -8.34 -20.68
N ASP A 462 -12.23 -9.68 -20.67
CA ASP A 462 -13.48 -10.46 -20.75
C ASP A 462 -14.52 -9.97 -19.71
N PRO A 463 -15.85 -10.11 -19.96
CA PRO A 463 -16.88 -9.75 -18.98
C PRO A 463 -16.53 -10.36 -17.62
N LEU A 464 -16.59 -9.53 -16.56
CA LEU A 464 -16.27 -9.96 -15.19
C LEU A 464 -17.01 -11.28 -14.91
N PRO A 465 -16.32 -12.37 -14.54
CA PRO A 465 -17.00 -13.61 -14.20
C PRO A 465 -17.98 -13.32 -13.07
N ASP A 466 -19.25 -13.72 -13.25
CA ASP A 466 -20.35 -13.34 -12.35
C ASP A 466 -19.96 -13.49 -10.88
N LYS A 467 -20.34 -12.52 -10.05
CA LYS A 467 -19.98 -12.42 -8.60
C LYS A 467 -19.85 -13.76 -7.83
N PRO A 468 -20.76 -14.76 -7.96
CA PRO A 468 -20.55 -16.10 -7.39
C PRO A 468 -19.19 -16.75 -7.67
N HIS A 469 -18.50 -16.47 -8.79
CA HIS A 469 -17.26 -17.16 -9.14
C HIS A 469 -16.11 -16.85 -8.18
N VAL A 470 -15.95 -15.59 -7.74
CA VAL A 470 -14.86 -15.21 -6.81
C VAL A 470 -15.10 -15.81 -5.43
N ALA A 471 -16.34 -15.74 -4.92
CA ALA A 471 -16.73 -16.39 -3.67
C ALA A 471 -16.55 -17.93 -3.74
N ASN A 472 -16.85 -18.55 -4.88
CA ASN A 472 -16.64 -19.98 -5.08
C ASN A 472 -15.16 -20.39 -5.21
N ARG A 473 -14.29 -19.55 -5.79
CA ARG A 473 -12.83 -19.79 -5.77
C ARG A 473 -12.30 -19.69 -4.33
N LEU A 474 -12.65 -18.63 -3.60
CA LEU A 474 -12.28 -18.44 -2.19
C LEU A 474 -12.77 -19.59 -1.29
N ARG A 475 -14.01 -20.08 -1.48
CA ARG A 475 -14.54 -21.26 -0.75
C ARG A 475 -13.72 -22.55 -0.94
N ASN A 476 -12.94 -22.68 -2.02
CA ASN A 476 -12.10 -23.86 -2.29
C ASN A 476 -10.62 -23.66 -1.94
N MET A 477 -10.14 -22.42 -1.87
CA MET A 477 -8.73 -22.05 -1.60
C MET A 477 -8.47 -21.69 -0.13
N VAL A 478 -9.51 -21.27 0.62
CA VAL A 478 -9.39 -20.79 2.01
C VAL A 478 -10.10 -21.74 2.96
N GLU A 479 -9.38 -22.21 3.97
CA GLU A 479 -9.92 -23.08 5.01
C GLU A 479 -11.02 -22.38 5.83
N SER A 480 -12.09 -23.12 6.12
CA SER A 480 -13.22 -22.64 6.94
C SER A 480 -13.95 -21.39 6.43
N TRP A 481 -13.93 -21.10 5.12
CA TRP A 481 -14.72 -19.99 4.55
C TRP A 481 -16.22 -20.14 4.89
N PRO A 482 -16.90 -19.12 5.46
CA PRO A 482 -18.32 -19.23 5.82
C PRO A 482 -19.21 -19.36 4.59
N MET A 483 -20.15 -20.31 4.59
CA MET A 483 -21.11 -20.46 3.47
C MET A 483 -21.97 -19.20 3.27
N ASP A 484 -22.34 -18.53 4.35
CA ASP A 484 -23.13 -17.29 4.35
C ASP A 484 -22.32 -16.03 3.93
N LEU A 485 -21.00 -16.15 3.71
CA LEU A 485 -20.17 -15.03 3.29
C LEU A 485 -20.06 -14.98 1.76
N GLU A 486 -20.94 -14.16 1.18
CA GLU A 486 -20.91 -13.77 -0.23
C GLU A 486 -20.74 -12.24 -0.33
N PRO A 487 -19.50 -11.73 -0.52
CA PRO A 487 -19.26 -10.30 -0.71
C PRO A 487 -20.04 -9.76 -1.91
N GLN A 488 -20.73 -8.64 -1.72
CA GLN A 488 -21.49 -7.98 -2.79
C GLN A 488 -20.59 -7.02 -3.58
N GLY A 489 -19.55 -6.50 -2.93
CA GLY A 489 -18.50 -5.68 -3.52
C GLY A 489 -17.57 -6.46 -4.45
N ARG A 490 -16.85 -5.72 -5.28
CA ARG A 490 -15.73 -6.22 -6.08
C ARG A 490 -14.52 -6.42 -5.17
N LEU A 491 -13.71 -7.45 -5.40
CA LEU A 491 -12.39 -7.56 -4.76
C LEU A 491 -11.47 -6.48 -5.36
N ILE A 492 -10.93 -5.60 -4.51
CA ILE A 492 -10.15 -4.43 -4.93
C ILE A 492 -8.66 -4.75 -4.87
N LEU A 493 -8.19 -5.29 -3.73
CA LEU A 493 -6.80 -5.66 -3.50
C LEU A 493 -6.66 -6.60 -2.30
N ALA A 494 -5.44 -7.09 -2.10
CA ALA A 494 -5.00 -7.85 -0.94
C ALA A 494 -3.75 -7.19 -0.33
N ALA A 495 -3.58 -7.30 0.98
CA ALA A 495 -2.42 -6.76 1.69
C ALA A 495 -1.95 -7.74 2.78
N ASP A 496 -0.68 -8.16 2.68
CA ASP A 496 0.00 -9.02 3.66
C ASP A 496 0.34 -8.24 4.95
N PHE A 497 0.26 -8.91 6.09
CA PHE A 497 0.52 -8.31 7.41
C PHE A 497 1.08 -9.30 8.43
N ILE A 498 1.65 -8.77 9.52
CA ILE A 498 1.85 -9.46 10.81
C ILE A 498 0.99 -8.76 11.88
N GLU A 499 0.14 -9.51 12.59
CA GLU A 499 -0.61 -8.99 13.74
C GLU A 499 0.29 -8.83 14.97
N LEU A 500 0.28 -7.65 15.58
CA LEU A 500 1.02 -7.36 16.79
C LEU A 500 0.11 -7.53 18.02
N VAL A 501 0.58 -8.30 19.00
CA VAL A 501 -0.15 -8.55 20.27
C VAL A 501 0.23 -7.46 21.28
N PRO A 502 -0.72 -6.84 22.01
CA PRO A 502 -0.42 -5.82 23.04
C PRO A 502 0.65 -6.33 24.04
N PRO A 503 1.75 -5.58 24.32
CA PRO A 503 1.99 -4.15 24.06
C PRO A 503 2.56 -3.78 22.66
N PHE A 504 2.29 -4.57 21.63
CA PHE A 504 2.61 -4.32 20.22
C PHE A 504 4.10 -4.40 19.86
N GLN A 505 4.81 -5.34 20.47
CA GLN A 505 6.17 -5.69 20.06
C GLN A 505 6.18 -6.62 18.84
N ALA A 506 7.29 -6.60 18.08
CA ALA A 506 7.56 -7.61 17.06
C ALA A 506 7.52 -9.03 17.67
N PRO A 507 6.81 -9.99 17.04
CA PRO A 507 6.67 -11.35 17.58
C PRO A 507 7.97 -12.15 17.42
N ALA A 508 8.21 -13.09 18.34
CA ALA A 508 9.37 -13.98 18.29
C ALA A 508 9.29 -15.08 17.21
N SER A 509 8.21 -15.12 16.43
CA SER A 509 7.99 -15.96 15.25
C SER A 509 6.97 -15.25 14.37
N GLU A 510 7.32 -15.00 13.11
CA GLU A 510 6.48 -14.21 12.18
C GLU A 510 5.28 -15.01 11.67
N LEU A 511 5.48 -16.31 11.38
CA LEU A 511 4.46 -17.17 10.77
C LEU A 511 3.15 -17.21 11.55
N ASP A 512 3.23 -17.33 12.88
CA ASP A 512 2.05 -17.56 13.73
C ASP A 512 1.06 -16.38 13.76
N ASN A 513 1.54 -15.17 13.46
CA ASN A 513 0.74 -13.95 13.40
C ASN A 513 0.60 -13.39 11.97
N SER A 514 1.17 -14.08 10.97
CA SER A 514 1.13 -13.65 9.58
C SER A 514 -0.25 -13.87 8.95
N GLY A 515 -0.67 -12.93 8.11
CA GLY A 515 -2.00 -12.94 7.52
C GLY A 515 -2.12 -12.07 6.27
N VAL A 516 -3.34 -12.03 5.72
CA VAL A 516 -3.69 -11.25 4.54
C VAL A 516 -5.06 -10.60 4.76
N PHE A 517 -5.15 -9.29 4.53
CA PHE A 517 -6.43 -8.61 4.33
C PHE A 517 -6.88 -8.78 2.89
N LEU A 518 -8.14 -9.16 2.66
CA LEU A 518 -8.80 -8.99 1.37
C LEU A 518 -9.76 -7.79 1.49
N LEU A 519 -9.50 -6.75 0.69
CA LEU A 519 -10.32 -5.54 0.64
C LEU A 519 -11.31 -5.66 -0.51
N PHE A 520 -12.59 -5.87 -0.19
CA PHE A 520 -13.69 -5.70 -1.13
C PHE A 520 -14.21 -4.26 -1.04
N SER A 521 -15.04 -3.82 -2.00
CA SER A 521 -15.70 -2.51 -1.91
C SER A 521 -16.51 -2.36 -0.61
N ASP A 522 -17.25 -3.41 -0.23
CA ASP A 522 -18.27 -3.41 0.84
C ASP A 522 -17.77 -3.93 2.20
N SER A 523 -16.67 -4.68 2.21
CA SER A 523 -16.25 -5.51 3.32
C SER A 523 -14.73 -5.73 3.36
N ILE A 524 -14.22 -6.07 4.54
CA ILE A 524 -12.85 -6.53 4.72
C ILE A 524 -12.85 -7.91 5.35
N VAL A 525 -12.11 -8.83 4.73
CA VAL A 525 -11.89 -10.20 5.22
C VAL A 525 -10.46 -10.32 5.73
N VAL A 526 -10.28 -11.06 6.83
CA VAL A 526 -9.00 -11.26 7.51
C VAL A 526 -8.64 -12.76 7.47
N LEU A 527 -7.55 -13.09 6.79
CA LEU A 527 -7.01 -14.45 6.68
C LEU A 527 -5.73 -14.60 7.52
N LYS A 528 -5.49 -15.78 8.10
CA LYS A 528 -4.19 -16.20 8.66
C LYS A 528 -3.49 -17.11 7.65
N LYS A 529 -2.16 -17.01 7.51
CA LYS A 529 -1.38 -18.00 6.75
C LYS A 529 -1.17 -19.27 7.59
N THR A 530 -1.35 -20.44 6.98
CA THR A 530 -1.20 -21.74 7.67
C THR A 530 0.22 -22.31 7.62
N GLY A 531 1.10 -21.70 6.80
CA GLY A 531 2.49 -22.12 6.60
C GLY A 531 3.07 -21.82 5.22
N SER A 532 2.27 -21.26 4.30
CA SER A 532 2.70 -20.96 2.93
C SER A 532 3.54 -19.68 2.79
N SER A 533 4.41 -19.68 1.77
CA SER A 533 5.11 -18.51 1.23
C SER A 533 4.27 -17.63 0.29
N MET A 534 3.04 -18.03 -0.04
CA MET A 534 2.16 -17.31 -0.96
C MET A 534 1.78 -15.92 -0.41
N THR A 535 1.93 -14.88 -1.23
CA THR A 535 1.54 -13.51 -0.87
C THR A 535 0.07 -13.25 -1.21
N GLY A 536 -0.52 -12.20 -0.63
CA GLY A 536 -1.82 -11.69 -1.05
C GLY A 536 -1.86 -11.31 -2.53
N ARG A 537 -0.73 -10.89 -3.11
CA ARG A 537 -0.59 -10.60 -4.56
C ARG A 537 -0.67 -11.87 -5.41
N ASP A 538 -0.12 -12.99 -4.92
CA ASP A 538 -0.23 -14.28 -5.59
C ASP A 538 -1.66 -14.83 -5.49
N LEU A 539 -2.31 -14.67 -4.33
CA LEU A 539 -3.72 -15.01 -4.12
C LEU A 539 -4.64 -14.26 -5.09
N LEU A 540 -4.43 -12.96 -5.33
CA LEU A 540 -5.15 -12.24 -6.38
C LEU A 540 -4.90 -12.83 -7.78
N ARG A 541 -3.67 -13.22 -8.11
CA ARG A 541 -3.31 -13.76 -9.43
C ARG A 541 -4.03 -15.08 -9.71
N GLU A 542 -4.01 -16.01 -8.76
CA GLU A 542 -4.71 -17.29 -8.89
C GLU A 542 -6.25 -17.10 -8.84
N LEU A 543 -6.75 -16.12 -8.07
CA LEU A 543 -8.17 -15.76 -8.05
C LEU A 543 -8.66 -15.17 -9.38
N ASP A 544 -7.82 -14.49 -10.17
CA ASP A 544 -8.14 -14.04 -11.53
C ASP A 544 -7.94 -15.16 -12.57
N LYS A 545 -6.74 -15.76 -12.60
CA LYS A 545 -6.29 -16.74 -13.59
C LYS A 545 -5.60 -17.93 -12.90
N PRO A 546 -6.35 -18.92 -12.41
CA PRO A 546 -5.81 -20.02 -11.62
C PRO A 546 -4.91 -20.92 -12.46
N SER A 547 -3.77 -21.29 -11.89
CA SER A 547 -2.81 -22.22 -12.46
C SER A 547 -3.35 -23.65 -12.52
N ALA A 548 -2.74 -24.50 -13.35
CA ALA A 548 -3.13 -25.90 -13.46
C ALA A 548 -2.91 -26.69 -12.15
N ALA A 549 -1.98 -26.25 -11.29
CA ALA A 549 -1.78 -26.83 -9.96
C ALA A 549 -2.92 -26.41 -9.00
N GLU A 550 -3.24 -25.12 -8.95
CA GLU A 550 -4.26 -24.60 -8.04
C GLU A 550 -5.68 -25.05 -8.43
N LEU A 551 -5.94 -25.24 -9.73
CA LEU A 551 -7.17 -25.89 -10.21
C LEU A 551 -7.28 -27.34 -9.70
N LEU A 552 -6.20 -28.11 -9.69
CA LEU A 552 -6.22 -29.48 -9.16
C LEU A 552 -6.44 -29.49 -7.64
N ILE A 553 -5.77 -28.59 -6.90
CA ILE A 553 -5.95 -28.44 -5.44
C ILE A 553 -7.39 -28.03 -5.12
N SER A 554 -7.91 -26.99 -5.78
CA SER A 554 -9.30 -26.55 -5.64
C SER A 554 -10.30 -27.67 -5.98
N MET A 555 -10.03 -28.51 -6.99
CA MET A 555 -10.89 -29.65 -7.32
C MET A 555 -10.81 -30.76 -6.28
N THR A 556 -9.63 -31.04 -5.70
CA THR A 556 -9.52 -32.01 -4.60
C THR A 556 -10.18 -31.53 -3.31
N ASN A 557 -10.07 -30.24 -2.98
CA ASN A 557 -10.74 -29.64 -1.82
C ASN A 557 -12.27 -29.69 -2.01
N ALA A 558 -12.79 -29.28 -3.18
CA ALA A 558 -14.22 -29.35 -3.49
C ALA A 558 -14.77 -30.79 -3.56
N ALA A 559 -13.93 -31.78 -3.85
CA ALA A 559 -14.30 -33.20 -3.87
C ALA A 559 -14.19 -33.90 -2.50
N GLY A 560 -13.78 -33.20 -1.44
CA GLY A 560 -13.60 -33.79 -0.10
C GLY A 560 -12.38 -34.72 0.00
N GLY A 561 -11.33 -34.46 -0.79
CA GLY A 561 -10.04 -35.14 -0.71
C GLY A 561 -9.20 -34.73 0.52
N PRO A 562 -7.92 -35.14 0.59
CA PRO A 562 -7.00 -34.67 1.62
C PRO A 562 -6.76 -33.17 1.42
N SER A 563 -7.41 -32.36 2.24
CA SER A 563 -7.49 -30.92 2.06
C SER A 563 -6.17 -30.22 2.35
N SER A 564 -5.67 -29.46 1.36
CA SER A 564 -4.51 -28.57 1.51
C SER A 564 -5.00 -27.14 1.35
N TYR A 565 -4.78 -26.31 2.37
CA TYR A 565 -5.14 -24.89 2.40
C TYR A 565 -3.96 -24.05 2.87
N GLU A 566 -3.66 -23.00 2.13
CA GLU A 566 -2.54 -22.08 2.42
C GLU A 566 -2.95 -20.89 3.32
N PHE A 567 -4.26 -20.64 3.36
CA PHE A 567 -4.89 -19.58 4.15
C PHE A 567 -6.08 -20.14 4.92
N ALA A 568 -6.22 -19.68 6.16
CA ALA A 568 -7.36 -19.96 7.02
C ALA A 568 -8.20 -18.71 7.29
N PHE A 569 -9.53 -18.85 7.24
CA PHE A 569 -10.46 -17.77 7.50
C PHE A 569 -10.52 -17.43 9.00
N THR A 570 -10.23 -16.17 9.37
CA THR A 570 -10.31 -15.73 10.79
C THR A 570 -11.52 -14.85 11.10
N GLY A 571 -11.98 -14.04 10.15
CA GLY A 571 -13.15 -13.17 10.35
C GLY A 571 -13.32 -12.09 9.27
N TRP A 572 -14.45 -11.38 9.33
CA TRP A 572 -14.77 -10.26 8.45
C TRP A 572 -15.63 -9.18 9.14
N HIS A 573 -15.64 -8.00 8.54
CA HIS A 573 -16.47 -6.84 8.91
C HIS A 573 -17.02 -6.16 7.65
N HIS A 574 -18.14 -5.44 7.75
CA HIS A 574 -18.47 -4.46 6.71
C HIS A 574 -17.46 -3.30 6.78
N LEU A 575 -17.17 -2.69 5.64
CA LEU A 575 -16.13 -1.66 5.58
C LEU A 575 -16.51 -0.37 6.32
N ALA A 576 -17.77 -0.20 6.71
CA ALA A 576 -18.27 0.85 7.61
C ALA A 576 -18.03 0.53 9.10
N ASP A 577 -18.02 -0.75 9.51
CA ASP A 577 -17.89 -1.18 10.91
C ASP A 577 -16.49 -0.96 11.48
N VAL A 578 -15.49 -0.74 10.63
CA VAL A 578 -14.07 -0.61 11.01
C VAL A 578 -13.55 0.82 10.84
N ARG A 579 -12.45 1.16 11.51
CA ARG A 579 -11.66 2.36 11.26
C ARG A 579 -10.19 2.01 11.20
N PHE A 580 -9.46 2.74 10.36
CA PHE A 580 -8.02 2.61 10.22
C PHE A 580 -7.35 3.91 10.66
N THR A 581 -6.30 3.75 11.45
CA THR A 581 -5.35 4.79 11.85
C THR A 581 -3.94 4.23 11.70
N GLU A 582 -2.94 5.08 11.53
CA GLU A 582 -1.58 4.67 11.13
C GLU A 582 -0.48 5.31 12.00
N SER A 583 0.72 4.73 11.98
CA SER A 583 1.88 5.27 12.68
C SER A 583 2.53 6.43 11.90
N SER A 584 3.37 7.22 12.55
CA SER A 584 4.05 8.38 11.91
C SER A 584 5.07 8.01 10.83
N ASP A 585 5.60 6.78 10.87
CA ASP A 585 6.52 6.19 9.89
C ASP A 585 5.78 5.40 8.79
N GLY A 586 4.48 5.19 8.91
CA GLY A 586 3.65 4.50 7.92
C GLY A 586 3.81 2.97 7.87
N SER A 587 4.49 2.34 8.84
CA SER A 587 4.66 0.89 8.91
C SER A 587 3.47 0.16 9.56
N LEU A 588 2.85 0.77 10.59
CA LEU A 588 1.78 0.17 11.38
C LEU A 588 0.41 0.73 11.01
N VAL A 589 -0.59 -0.14 11.07
CA VAL A 589 -2.02 0.19 10.95
C VAL A 589 -2.80 -0.43 12.11
N TRP A 590 -3.63 0.38 12.77
CA TRP A 590 -4.63 -0.09 13.73
C TRP A 590 -5.98 -0.24 13.04
N MET A 591 -6.56 -1.45 13.06
CA MET A 591 -7.97 -1.65 12.72
C MET A 591 -8.79 -1.62 14.01
N THR A 592 -9.65 -0.62 14.15
CA THR A 592 -10.60 -0.48 15.26
C THR A 592 -12.00 -0.85 14.81
N SER A 593 -12.55 -1.96 15.29
CA SER A 593 -13.92 -2.38 15.01
C SER A 593 -14.92 -1.75 15.98
N THR A 594 -16.06 -1.29 15.46
CA THR A 594 -17.21 -0.77 16.22
C THR A 594 -18.21 -1.88 16.57
N GLN A 595 -18.35 -2.87 15.68
CA GLN A 595 -19.22 -4.03 15.83
C GLN A 595 -18.44 -5.33 16.10
N ASP A 596 -19.15 -6.37 16.53
CA ASP A 596 -18.61 -7.73 16.65
C ASP A 596 -18.09 -8.24 15.29
N MET A 597 -16.94 -8.91 15.29
CA MET A 597 -16.40 -9.55 14.10
C MET A 597 -17.22 -10.79 13.74
N LYS A 598 -17.58 -10.90 12.45
CA LYS A 598 -18.26 -12.07 11.89
C LYS A 598 -17.21 -13.14 11.60
N VAL A 599 -17.34 -14.32 12.20
CA VAL A 599 -16.29 -15.36 12.26
C VAL A 599 -16.89 -16.71 11.87
N ALA A 600 -16.07 -17.56 11.26
CA ALA A 600 -16.42 -18.93 10.88
C ALA A 600 -16.87 -19.81 12.06
N HIS A 601 -17.38 -21.00 11.71
CA HIS A 601 -17.88 -21.99 12.68
C HIS A 601 -16.79 -22.93 13.24
N SER A 602 -15.59 -22.96 12.64
CA SER A 602 -14.47 -23.77 13.15
C SER A 602 -13.92 -23.19 14.47
N GLU A 603 -13.52 -24.08 15.39
CA GLU A 603 -13.02 -23.68 16.71
C GLU A 603 -11.50 -23.40 16.73
N GLU A 604 -10.74 -23.91 15.75
CA GLU A 604 -9.27 -23.92 15.79
C GLU A 604 -8.60 -22.59 15.41
N HIS A 605 -9.32 -21.67 14.74
CA HIS A 605 -8.81 -20.37 14.27
C HIS A 605 -9.58 -19.18 14.85
N LYS A 606 -10.14 -19.39 16.04
CA LYS A 606 -11.15 -18.52 16.67
C LYS A 606 -10.57 -17.25 17.30
N VAL A 607 -10.53 -16.17 16.53
CA VAL A 607 -10.18 -14.83 17.02
C VAL A 607 -11.32 -14.22 17.87
N SER A 608 -10.96 -13.32 18.79
CA SER A 608 -11.90 -12.54 19.61
C SER A 608 -12.95 -11.81 18.76
N LYS A 609 -14.23 -12.14 18.94
CA LYS A 609 -15.34 -11.46 18.23
C LYS A 609 -15.57 -10.02 18.70
N SER A 610 -15.40 -9.75 20.00
CA SER A 610 -15.79 -8.47 20.63
C SER A 610 -15.05 -7.25 20.08
N PRO A 611 -15.68 -6.05 20.05
CA PRO A 611 -15.09 -4.86 19.44
C PRO A 611 -13.76 -4.49 20.09
N THR A 612 -12.79 -4.09 19.28
CA THR A 612 -11.42 -3.85 19.73
C THR A 612 -10.64 -3.08 18.68
N SER A 613 -9.59 -2.37 19.09
CA SER A 613 -8.47 -2.11 18.18
C SER A 613 -7.53 -3.33 18.13
N ARG A 614 -7.03 -3.65 16.94
CA ARG A 614 -5.95 -4.61 16.63
C ARG A 614 -4.85 -3.86 15.87
N CYS A 615 -3.58 -4.20 16.07
CA CYS A 615 -2.44 -3.53 15.43
C CYS A 615 -1.78 -4.49 14.43
N PHE A 616 -1.40 -3.99 13.27
CA PHE A 616 -0.82 -4.77 12.18
C PHE A 616 0.39 -4.04 11.59
N LEU A 617 1.50 -4.76 11.45
CA LEU A 617 2.62 -4.35 10.61
C LEU A 617 2.31 -4.77 9.17
N LEU A 618 2.29 -3.83 8.23
CA LEU A 618 2.07 -4.13 6.81
C LEU A 618 3.35 -4.67 6.17
N GLN A 619 3.22 -5.56 5.18
CA GLN A 619 4.35 -6.18 4.49
C GLN A 619 4.23 -6.03 2.95
N GLU A 620 5.23 -6.54 2.23
CA GLU A 620 5.22 -6.68 0.77
C GLU A 620 4.91 -5.35 0.06
N GLY A 621 3.90 -5.31 -0.82
CA GLY A 621 3.50 -4.12 -1.56
C GLY A 621 3.00 -2.94 -0.71
N PHE A 622 2.79 -3.14 0.60
CA PHE A 622 2.31 -2.14 1.54
C PHE A 622 3.27 -1.80 2.68
N ASP A 623 4.46 -2.39 2.73
CA ASP A 623 5.49 -2.01 3.70
C ASP A 623 5.85 -0.52 3.58
N GLY A 624 5.94 0.18 4.72
CA GLY A 624 6.08 1.63 4.85
C GLY A 624 4.94 2.47 4.24
N LYS A 625 3.82 1.86 3.83
CA LYS A 625 2.79 2.49 2.97
C LYS A 625 1.37 2.43 3.55
N ALA A 626 1.24 2.50 4.88
CA ALA A 626 -0.05 2.61 5.58
C ALA A 626 -0.97 3.71 5.01
N ALA A 627 -0.40 4.85 4.63
CA ALA A 627 -1.16 5.95 4.01
C ALA A 627 -1.81 5.55 2.68
N LYS A 628 -1.18 4.67 1.89
CA LYS A 628 -1.76 4.14 0.66
C LYS A 628 -2.87 3.12 0.96
N TRP A 629 -2.65 2.23 1.93
CA TRP A 629 -3.71 1.32 2.41
C TRP A 629 -4.95 2.11 2.88
N ALA A 630 -4.77 3.16 3.68
CA ALA A 630 -5.84 4.03 4.14
C ALA A 630 -6.53 4.78 2.98
N GLU A 631 -5.78 5.18 1.95
CA GLU A 631 -6.34 5.78 0.72
C GLU A 631 -7.23 4.78 -0.04
N ASP A 632 -6.76 3.56 -0.28
CA ASP A 632 -7.50 2.57 -1.04
C ASP A 632 -8.72 2.03 -0.28
N VAL A 633 -8.68 1.97 1.06
CA VAL A 633 -9.87 1.75 1.91
C VAL A 633 -10.90 2.89 1.78
N VAL A 634 -10.45 4.15 1.67
CA VAL A 634 -11.36 5.29 1.46
C VAL A 634 -12.02 5.22 0.07
N LYS A 635 -11.27 4.84 -0.98
CA LYS A 635 -11.82 4.60 -2.32
C LYS A 635 -12.86 3.47 -2.31
N ALA A 636 -12.55 2.35 -1.66
CA ALA A 636 -13.45 1.20 -1.51
C ALA A 636 -14.80 1.58 -0.90
N ARG A 637 -14.79 2.39 0.18
CA ARG A 637 -16.00 2.92 0.83
C ARG A 637 -16.85 3.80 -0.09
N VAL A 638 -16.24 4.54 -1.02
CA VAL A 638 -16.97 5.32 -2.02
C VAL A 638 -17.54 4.40 -3.11
N GLU A 639 -16.79 3.39 -3.55
CA GLU A 639 -17.26 2.38 -4.51
C GLU A 639 -18.46 1.57 -4.01
N ALA A 640 -18.56 1.31 -2.70
CA ALA A 640 -19.73 0.65 -2.10
C ALA A 640 -20.87 1.58 -1.66
N ARG A 641 -20.63 2.89 -1.46
CA ARG A 641 -21.72 3.83 -1.15
C ARG A 641 -22.59 4.10 -2.38
N PHE A 642 -21.96 4.30 -3.53
CA PHE A 642 -22.65 4.66 -4.77
C PHE A 642 -22.73 3.45 -5.69
N SER A 643 -23.95 3.10 -6.08
CA SER A 643 -24.21 2.05 -7.07
C SER A 643 -23.46 2.34 -8.37
N GLU A 644 -23.15 1.31 -9.15
CA GLU A 644 -22.47 1.49 -10.43
C GLU A 644 -23.25 2.41 -11.38
N THR A 645 -24.58 2.31 -11.35
CA THR A 645 -25.52 3.21 -12.05
C THR A 645 -25.43 4.67 -11.63
N GLU A 646 -25.12 4.97 -10.36
CA GLU A 646 -24.86 6.34 -9.91
C GLU A 646 -23.44 6.81 -10.27
N ARG A 647 -22.45 5.91 -10.25
CA ARG A 647 -21.06 6.25 -10.59
C ARG A 647 -20.84 6.47 -12.09
N GLU A 648 -21.80 6.06 -12.92
CA GLU A 648 -21.87 6.37 -14.35
C GLU A 648 -22.82 7.54 -14.68
N ASP A 649 -23.52 8.12 -13.69
CA ASP A 649 -24.33 9.32 -13.89
C ASP A 649 -23.41 10.57 -13.91
N PRO A 650 -23.42 11.39 -14.97
CA PRO A 650 -22.67 12.66 -15.00
C PRO A 650 -23.04 13.65 -13.89
N CYS A 651 -24.16 13.45 -13.18
CA CYS A 651 -24.49 14.18 -11.96
C CYS A 651 -23.63 13.83 -10.74
N TRP A 652 -22.76 12.81 -10.84
CA TRP A 652 -21.83 12.35 -9.82
C TRP A 652 -20.39 12.40 -10.33
N THR A 653 -19.44 12.79 -9.48
CA THR A 653 -18.00 12.55 -9.70
C THR A 653 -17.31 12.24 -8.39
N PHE A 654 -16.11 11.66 -8.49
CA PHE A 654 -15.19 11.51 -7.36
C PHE A 654 -13.93 12.34 -7.64
N ARG A 655 -13.47 13.09 -6.63
CA ARG A 655 -12.31 14.00 -6.71
C ARG A 655 -11.38 13.79 -5.52
N SER A 656 -10.12 14.21 -5.65
CA SER A 656 -9.19 14.20 -4.52
C SER A 656 -8.22 15.37 -4.52
N VAL A 657 -8.00 15.93 -3.34
CA VAL A 657 -7.02 16.99 -3.07
C VAL A 657 -6.21 16.66 -1.82
N ARG A 658 -4.89 16.90 -1.87
CA ARG A 658 -3.96 16.68 -0.77
C ARG A 658 -3.54 18.02 -0.19
N MET A 659 -3.95 18.30 1.05
CA MET A 659 -3.66 19.56 1.74
C MET A 659 -2.16 19.73 1.97
N GLN A 660 -1.57 20.85 1.55
CA GLN A 660 -0.11 21.10 1.65
C GLN A 660 0.37 21.14 3.11
N ASP A 661 -0.21 22.01 3.95
CA ASP A 661 0.20 22.22 5.35
C ASP A 661 0.14 20.95 6.22
N SER A 662 -0.81 20.05 5.93
CA SER A 662 -1.18 18.94 6.83
C SER A 662 -1.01 17.55 6.22
N ASN A 663 -0.63 17.45 4.94
CA ASN A 663 -0.58 16.22 4.15
C ASN A 663 -1.83 15.33 4.34
N LEU A 664 -3.02 15.95 4.30
CA LEU A 664 -4.30 15.28 4.42
C LEU A 664 -4.95 15.14 3.04
N GLY A 665 -5.18 13.89 2.60
CA GLY A 665 -5.98 13.58 1.43
C GLY A 665 -7.47 13.67 1.73
N LEU A 666 -8.16 14.59 1.06
CA LEU A 666 -9.61 14.73 1.08
C LEU A 666 -10.16 14.07 -0.17
N HIS A 667 -10.84 12.93 -0.02
CA HIS A 667 -11.42 12.16 -1.12
C HIS A 667 -12.93 12.37 -1.15
N VAL A 668 -13.44 12.99 -2.21
CA VAL A 668 -14.73 13.69 -2.19
C VAL A 668 -15.65 13.18 -3.28
N ALA A 669 -16.78 12.59 -2.89
CA ALA A 669 -17.88 12.30 -3.81
C ALA A 669 -18.75 13.56 -3.98
N VAL A 670 -18.72 14.15 -5.16
CA VAL A 670 -19.46 15.36 -5.54
C VAL A 670 -20.73 14.95 -6.28
N PHE A 671 -21.91 15.28 -5.72
CA PHE A 671 -23.20 14.95 -6.34
C PHE A 671 -24.30 15.93 -5.90
N GLN A 672 -25.44 15.90 -6.60
CA GLN A 672 -26.66 16.61 -6.19
C GLN A 672 -27.67 15.66 -5.52
N GLU A 673 -28.30 16.08 -4.41
CA GLU A 673 -29.34 15.29 -3.74
C GLU A 673 -30.37 16.20 -3.04
N GLY A 674 -31.65 16.07 -3.41
CA GLY A 674 -32.75 16.83 -2.82
C GLY A 674 -33.21 16.27 -1.47
N ALA A 675 -33.68 17.12 -0.56
CA ALA A 675 -34.05 16.74 0.81
C ALA A 675 -35.17 15.67 0.89
N HIS A 676 -36.03 15.58 -0.11
CA HIS A 676 -37.09 14.57 -0.22
C HIS A 676 -36.71 13.36 -1.10
N GLN A 677 -35.49 13.37 -1.66
CA GLN A 677 -35.01 12.31 -2.54
C GLN A 677 -34.51 11.12 -1.70
N LEU A 678 -35.02 9.93 -2.00
CA LEU A 678 -34.50 8.66 -1.51
C LEU A 678 -34.02 7.88 -2.72
N ILE A 679 -32.77 7.40 -2.67
CA ILE A 679 -32.15 6.61 -3.73
C ILE A 679 -32.02 5.19 -3.19
N GLU A 680 -32.71 4.26 -3.84
CA GLU A 680 -32.73 2.85 -3.45
C GLU A 680 -31.35 2.21 -3.71
N GLY A 681 -30.89 1.38 -2.78
CA GLY A 681 -29.57 0.73 -2.87
C GLY A 681 -28.36 1.60 -2.53
N ARG A 682 -28.49 2.92 -2.33
CA ARG A 682 -27.39 3.79 -1.88
C ARG A 682 -26.98 3.43 -0.45
N GLY A 683 -25.68 3.23 -0.22
CA GLY A 683 -25.10 2.87 1.07
C GLY A 683 -25.03 4.01 2.09
N GLU A 684 -24.50 3.73 3.28
CA GLU A 684 -24.37 4.73 4.35
C GLU A 684 -23.50 5.93 3.95
N PRO A 685 -23.85 7.15 4.38
CA PRO A 685 -23.16 8.38 3.99
C PRO A 685 -21.70 8.46 4.47
N ALA A 686 -20.96 9.45 4.00
CA ALA A 686 -19.64 9.74 4.55
C ALA A 686 -19.72 10.17 6.03
N PRO A 687 -18.73 9.78 6.87
CA PRO A 687 -18.60 10.33 8.24
C PRO A 687 -18.45 11.86 8.27
N ILE A 688 -18.00 12.45 7.16
CA ILE A 688 -17.91 13.90 6.94
C ILE A 688 -18.82 14.26 5.76
N ARG A 689 -19.85 15.09 5.97
CA ARG A 689 -20.70 15.60 4.89
C ARG A 689 -20.59 17.12 4.77
N VAL A 690 -20.42 17.61 3.55
CA VAL A 690 -20.45 19.04 3.20
C VAL A 690 -21.75 19.33 2.47
N VAL A 691 -22.61 20.14 3.06
CA VAL A 691 -23.96 20.45 2.57
C VAL A 691 -23.96 21.88 2.04
N VAL A 692 -24.02 22.04 0.73
CA VAL A 692 -24.04 23.37 0.10
C VAL A 692 -25.48 23.89 0.01
N ASP A 693 -25.69 25.11 0.47
CA ASP A 693 -26.95 25.86 0.38
C ASP A 693 -28.18 25.06 0.84
N HIS A 694 -28.17 24.57 2.08
CA HIS A 694 -29.26 23.75 2.62
C HIS A 694 -30.65 24.45 2.51
N GLU A 695 -30.68 25.79 2.54
CA GLU A 695 -31.89 26.58 2.32
C GLU A 695 -32.52 26.44 0.92
N LYS A 696 -31.78 25.88 -0.05
CA LYS A 696 -32.23 25.59 -1.42
C LYS A 696 -32.73 24.15 -1.59
N GLY A 697 -32.95 23.42 -0.49
CA GLY A 697 -33.52 22.07 -0.49
C GLY A 697 -32.50 20.94 -0.63
N THR A 698 -31.22 21.21 -0.44
CA THR A 698 -30.14 20.19 -0.39
C THR A 698 -30.33 19.24 0.79
N LYS A 699 -30.13 17.94 0.59
CA LYS A 699 -30.28 16.93 1.64
C LYS A 699 -29.16 17.00 2.69
N GLY A 700 -29.50 17.53 3.86
CA GLY A 700 -28.64 17.47 5.04
C GLY A 700 -28.60 16.08 5.68
N ALA A 701 -27.79 15.94 6.74
CA ALA A 701 -27.85 14.81 7.67
C ALA A 701 -27.55 15.33 9.09
N PRO A 702 -28.22 14.84 10.15
CA PRO A 702 -27.89 15.20 11.52
C PRO A 702 -26.65 14.43 12.01
N VAL A 703 -25.72 15.14 12.65
CA VAL A 703 -24.53 14.56 13.30
C VAL A 703 -24.98 13.51 14.35
N GLY A 704 -24.31 12.36 14.37
CA GLY A 704 -24.59 11.24 15.25
C GLY A 704 -25.53 10.16 14.67
N HIS A 705 -26.11 10.38 13.48
CA HIS A 705 -26.97 9.42 12.79
C HIS A 705 -26.28 8.85 11.54
N TYR A 706 -26.57 7.59 11.20
CA TYR A 706 -26.09 6.91 9.98
C TYR A 706 -24.57 7.07 9.74
N GLY A 707 -23.76 6.93 10.80
CA GLY A 707 -22.30 7.05 10.73
C GLY A 707 -21.73 8.48 10.61
N VAL A 708 -22.56 9.52 10.49
CA VAL A 708 -22.10 10.92 10.30
C VAL A 708 -21.56 11.51 11.59
N GLU A 709 -20.30 11.97 11.59
CA GLU A 709 -19.60 12.55 12.74
C GLU A 709 -19.27 14.04 12.61
N ILE A 710 -19.20 14.54 11.37
CA ILE A 710 -18.92 15.94 11.04
C ILE A 710 -19.87 16.38 9.91
N VAL A 711 -20.52 17.53 10.08
CA VAL A 711 -21.32 18.18 9.04
C VAL A 711 -20.84 19.61 8.84
N VAL A 712 -20.50 19.96 7.61
CA VAL A 712 -20.09 21.30 7.19
C VAL A 712 -21.22 21.90 6.35
N ASN A 713 -22.01 22.79 6.92
CA ASN A 713 -23.02 23.53 6.17
C ASN A 713 -22.36 24.75 5.52
N VAL A 714 -22.50 24.91 4.22
CA VAL A 714 -21.85 25.97 3.43
C VAL A 714 -22.92 26.84 2.77
N SER A 715 -23.04 28.10 3.19
CA SER A 715 -23.86 29.08 2.49
C SER A 715 -23.00 29.85 1.49
N SER A 716 -23.19 29.58 0.20
CA SER A 716 -22.37 30.08 -0.89
C SER A 716 -22.57 31.58 -1.19
N LYS A 717 -23.73 32.14 -0.81
CA LYS A 717 -24.11 33.56 -0.97
C LYS A 717 -23.87 34.09 -2.40
N ASN A 718 -22.77 34.78 -2.63
CA ASN A 718 -22.35 35.37 -3.91
C ASN A 718 -21.03 34.78 -4.45
N LEU A 719 -20.53 33.70 -3.84
CA LEU A 719 -19.28 32.99 -4.13
C LEU A 719 -17.98 33.80 -3.98
N SER A 720 -18.02 35.10 -3.69
CA SER A 720 -16.81 35.86 -3.29
C SER A 720 -16.53 35.71 -1.79
N ARG A 721 -17.56 35.46 -0.96
CA ARG A 721 -17.42 35.02 0.43
C ARG A 721 -18.42 33.91 0.74
N VAL A 722 -17.98 32.93 1.51
CA VAL A 722 -18.78 31.77 1.92
C VAL A 722 -18.88 31.69 3.44
N SER A 723 -20.06 31.32 3.93
CA SER A 723 -20.33 31.06 5.35
C SER A 723 -20.20 29.58 5.61
N ILE A 724 -19.41 29.19 6.60
CA ILE A 724 -19.15 27.80 6.99
C ILE A 724 -19.64 27.59 8.42
N LEU A 725 -20.57 26.66 8.63
CA LEU A 725 -20.94 26.14 9.94
C LEU A 725 -20.55 24.67 10.03
N THR A 726 -19.43 24.40 10.69
CA THR A 726 -18.93 23.05 10.95
C THR A 726 -19.44 22.57 12.30
N VAL A 727 -20.18 21.46 12.33
CA VAL A 727 -20.70 20.81 13.54
C VAL A 727 -20.12 19.40 13.65
N GLY A 728 -19.73 18.98 14.86
CA GLY A 728 -19.27 17.63 15.13
C GLY A 728 -19.86 17.03 16.41
N LEU A 729 -19.50 15.77 16.67
CA LEU A 729 -19.92 15.03 17.87
C LEU A 729 -19.72 15.82 19.17
N ASN A 730 -20.54 15.51 20.18
CA ASN A 730 -20.52 16.10 21.52
C ASN A 730 -20.75 17.63 21.54
N GLY A 731 -21.52 18.16 20.58
CA GLY A 731 -21.97 19.56 20.56
C GLY A 731 -20.91 20.59 20.17
N LYS A 732 -19.75 20.14 19.66
CA LYS A 732 -18.69 21.05 19.17
C LYS A 732 -19.12 21.66 17.84
N GLN A 733 -19.09 22.98 17.75
CA GLN A 733 -19.38 23.71 16.51
C GLN A 733 -18.44 24.89 16.30
N PHE A 734 -18.18 25.21 15.04
CA PHE A 734 -17.38 26.34 14.58
C PHE A 734 -18.14 27.08 13.48
N GLN A 735 -18.12 28.41 13.52
CA GLN A 735 -18.70 29.27 12.48
C GLN A 735 -17.62 30.22 11.95
N ASP A 736 -17.45 30.24 10.63
CA ASP A 736 -16.44 31.02 9.92
C ASP A 736 -17.07 31.69 8.69
N ASP A 737 -16.77 32.96 8.41
CA ASP A 737 -17.18 33.68 7.18
C ASP A 737 -15.91 34.09 6.40
N VAL A 738 -15.56 33.36 5.35
CA VAL A 738 -14.24 33.44 4.68
C VAL A 738 -14.32 33.82 3.20
N ALA A 739 -13.19 34.15 2.58
CA ALA A 739 -13.08 34.23 1.12
C ALA A 739 -13.17 32.83 0.49
N LEU A 740 -13.42 32.74 -0.81
CA LEU A 740 -13.50 31.45 -1.51
C LEU A 740 -12.17 30.68 -1.49
N GLU A 741 -11.05 31.37 -1.67
CA GLU A 741 -9.70 30.79 -1.60
C GLU A 741 -9.39 30.18 -0.21
N ASP A 742 -9.85 30.84 0.86
CA ASP A 742 -9.72 30.38 2.26
C ASP A 742 -10.66 29.22 2.63
N PHE A 743 -11.63 28.85 1.77
CA PHE A 743 -12.65 27.84 2.09
C PHE A 743 -12.03 26.49 2.45
N LEU A 744 -11.20 25.94 1.55
CA LEU A 744 -10.64 24.60 1.72
C LEU A 744 -9.65 24.53 2.91
N PRO A 745 -8.69 25.46 3.08
CA PRO A 745 -7.84 25.49 4.28
C PRO A 745 -8.62 25.65 5.58
N THR A 746 -9.67 26.48 5.60
CA THR A 746 -10.48 26.70 6.81
C THR A 746 -11.31 25.47 7.15
N MET A 747 -12.00 24.87 6.17
CA MET A 747 -12.77 23.65 6.37
C MET A 747 -11.87 22.48 6.82
N ALA A 748 -10.73 22.28 6.16
CA ALA A 748 -9.75 21.26 6.55
C ALA A 748 -9.26 21.47 8.00
N ARG A 749 -8.97 22.71 8.40
CA ARG A 749 -8.57 23.08 9.77
C ARG A 749 -9.66 22.72 10.80
N ARG A 750 -10.95 22.96 10.50
CA ARG A 750 -12.07 22.59 11.40
C ARG A 750 -12.29 21.08 11.46
N ILE A 751 -12.17 20.37 10.34
CA ILE A 751 -12.21 18.91 10.27
C ILE A 751 -11.08 18.32 11.15
N ILE A 752 -9.84 18.78 10.99
CA ILE A 752 -8.68 18.39 11.81
C ILE A 752 -8.95 18.58 13.32
N GLN A 753 -9.52 19.73 13.70
CA GLN A 753 -9.85 20.06 15.10
C GLN A 753 -10.99 19.20 15.70
N LEU A 754 -11.84 18.61 14.86
CA LEU A 754 -12.87 17.67 15.31
C LEU A 754 -12.33 16.24 15.38
N LEU A 755 -11.71 15.75 14.31
CA LEU A 755 -11.16 14.39 14.19
C LEU A 755 -10.19 14.08 15.34
N SER A 756 -9.27 14.99 15.66
CA SER A 756 -8.31 14.81 16.78
C SER A 756 -8.97 14.61 18.15
N THR A 757 -10.27 14.87 18.28
CA THR A 757 -11.05 14.68 19.50
C THR A 757 -12.16 13.63 19.39
N GLN A 758 -12.23 12.90 18.27
CA GLN A 758 -13.26 11.89 17.97
C GLN A 758 -12.72 10.44 17.99
N PHE A 759 -11.41 10.21 17.97
CA PHE A 759 -10.78 8.88 18.07
C PHE A 759 -10.39 8.51 19.51
N ASN A 760 -11.33 8.63 20.45
CA ASN A 760 -11.12 8.26 21.85
C ASN A 760 -12.40 7.68 22.46
N VAL A 761 -12.31 7.23 23.72
CA VAL A 761 -13.41 6.63 24.49
C VAL A 761 -14.71 7.46 24.53
N SER A 762 -14.62 8.78 24.37
CA SER A 762 -15.75 9.72 24.39
C SER A 762 -16.63 9.65 23.14
N ASN A 763 -16.18 8.97 22.09
CA ASN A 763 -17.00 8.62 20.93
C ASN A 763 -17.74 7.32 21.23
N MET A 764 -19.07 7.39 21.34
CA MET A 764 -19.93 6.26 21.73
C MET A 764 -19.78 5.03 20.83
N GLN A 765 -19.46 5.21 19.55
CA GLN A 765 -19.22 4.10 18.60
C GLN A 765 -17.87 3.40 18.84
N LEU A 766 -16.91 4.09 19.47
CA LEU A 766 -15.57 3.58 19.75
C LEU A 766 -15.37 3.19 21.22
N THR A 767 -16.27 3.57 22.13
CA THR A 767 -16.14 3.32 23.58
C THR A 767 -15.79 1.87 23.90
N SER A 768 -16.53 0.89 23.35
CA SER A 768 -16.28 -0.53 23.62
C SER A 768 -14.92 -0.99 23.08
N ALA A 769 -14.56 -0.56 21.88
CA ALA A 769 -13.32 -0.93 21.21
C ALA A 769 -12.08 -0.35 21.90
N MET A 770 -12.16 0.91 22.33
CA MET A 770 -11.09 1.60 23.05
C MET A 770 -10.96 1.08 24.48
N VAL A 771 -12.06 0.81 25.19
CA VAL A 771 -12.01 0.17 26.53
C VAL A 771 -11.40 -1.22 26.44
N SER A 772 -11.75 -2.02 25.42
CA SER A 772 -11.15 -3.32 25.11
C SER A 772 -9.65 -3.21 24.83
N TYR A 773 -9.24 -2.23 24.01
CA TYR A 773 -7.83 -1.94 23.69
C TYR A 773 -7.01 -1.53 24.93
N TYR A 774 -7.42 -0.51 25.69
CA TYR A 774 -6.72 -0.10 26.91
C TYR A 774 -6.67 -1.24 27.94
N THR A 775 -7.75 -2.01 28.08
CA THR A 775 -7.79 -3.21 28.96
C THR A 775 -6.76 -4.25 28.56
N LYS A 776 -6.61 -4.55 27.26
CA LYS A 776 -5.62 -5.52 26.76
C LYS A 776 -4.20 -5.01 26.95
N THR A 777 -3.92 -3.75 26.55
CA THR A 777 -2.62 -3.11 26.73
C THR A 777 -2.18 -3.11 28.20
N LEU A 778 -3.06 -2.67 29.12
CA LEU A 778 -2.77 -2.66 30.55
C LEU A 778 -2.54 -4.06 31.14
N ARG A 779 -3.26 -5.08 30.69
CA ARG A 779 -3.06 -6.48 31.12
C ARG A 779 -1.76 -7.09 30.57
N GLY A 780 -1.22 -6.55 29.48
CA GLY A 780 0.08 -6.94 28.92
C GLY A 780 1.29 -6.35 29.65
N LEU A 781 1.10 -5.46 30.63
CA LEU A 781 2.20 -4.83 31.38
C LEU A 781 2.64 -5.70 32.56
N SER A 782 3.94 -6.00 32.61
CA SER A 782 4.61 -6.66 33.74
C SER A 782 4.75 -5.72 34.94
N LEU A 783 3.64 -5.42 35.62
CA LEU A 783 3.58 -4.61 36.84
C LEU A 783 4.14 -5.38 38.05
N SER A 784 5.47 -5.55 38.07
CA SER A 784 6.16 -6.39 39.03
C SER A 784 6.34 -5.71 40.38
N SER A 785 5.52 -6.10 41.35
CA SER A 785 5.96 -6.24 42.73
C SER A 785 5.49 -7.59 43.26
N ARG A 786 6.39 -8.34 43.92
CA ARG A 786 6.00 -9.52 44.71
C ARG A 786 5.43 -9.05 46.05
N ALA A 787 4.21 -8.52 46.02
CA ALA A 787 3.34 -8.66 47.17
C ALA A 787 3.23 -10.16 47.49
N GLU A 788 3.50 -10.56 48.73
CA GLU A 788 3.47 -11.96 49.12
C GLU A 788 2.10 -12.57 48.84
N LYS A 789 2.07 -13.86 48.47
CA LYS A 789 0.80 -14.58 48.32
C LYS A 789 0.21 -14.86 49.71
N THR A 790 -0.41 -13.85 50.31
CA THR A 790 -1.28 -13.99 51.48
C THR A 790 -2.41 -14.94 51.09
N ARG A 791 -2.26 -16.22 51.44
CA ARG A 791 -3.31 -17.23 51.23
C ARG A 791 -4.55 -16.77 51.96
N SER A 792 -5.59 -16.40 51.20
CA SER A 792 -6.91 -16.07 51.76
C SER A 792 -7.53 -17.35 52.30
N PHE A 793 -7.28 -17.64 53.57
CA PHE A 793 -7.96 -18.69 54.33
C PHE A 793 -9.45 -18.33 54.49
N LEU A 794 -10.27 -18.73 53.51
CA LEU A 794 -11.70 -18.88 53.73
C LEU A 794 -11.95 -20.27 54.32
N ALA A 795 -12.56 -20.30 55.50
CA ALA A 795 -12.63 -21.49 56.33
C ALA A 795 -13.68 -22.50 55.84
N THR A 796 -13.26 -23.75 55.65
CA THR A 796 -14.16 -24.90 55.52
C THR A 796 -14.30 -25.60 56.88
N SER A 797 -15.53 -25.72 57.37
CA SER A 797 -15.85 -26.32 58.67
C SER A 797 -15.67 -27.86 58.63
N PRO A 798 -15.08 -28.50 59.67
CA PRO A 798 -14.69 -29.91 59.62
C PRO A 798 -15.81 -30.88 60.06
N VAL A 799 -16.85 -31.04 59.24
CA VAL A 799 -17.83 -32.14 59.37
C VAL A 799 -18.18 -32.70 57.98
N LYS A 800 -18.49 -34.01 57.91
CA LYS A 800 -18.79 -34.80 56.69
C LYS A 800 -17.59 -35.31 55.87
N LEU A 801 -16.61 -35.89 56.56
CA LEU A 801 -16.10 -37.19 56.09
C LEU A 801 -17.12 -38.30 56.46
N PHE A 802 -17.06 -39.44 55.77
CA PHE A 802 -17.85 -40.66 55.97
C PHE A 802 -19.32 -40.67 55.49
N SER A 803 -19.53 -40.80 54.18
CA SER A 803 -20.66 -41.55 53.60
C SER A 803 -20.40 -41.93 52.13
N SER A 804 -20.56 -43.23 51.79
CA SER A 804 -20.64 -43.84 50.43
C SER A 804 -19.59 -43.44 49.37
N LEU A 805 -18.82 -44.34 48.74
CA LEU A 805 -18.61 -45.79 48.95
C LEU A 805 -19.80 -46.76 48.81
N TRP A 806 -20.68 -46.58 47.82
CA TRP A 806 -21.31 -47.66 47.03
C TRP A 806 -22.29 -47.12 45.97
N SER A 807 -22.25 -47.69 44.74
CA SER A 807 -23.28 -47.65 43.68
C SER A 807 -23.80 -46.27 43.16
N GLY A 808 -24.21 -46.09 41.90
CA GLY A 808 -24.17 -47.01 40.75
C GLY A 808 -25.25 -46.70 39.70
N GLY A 809 -24.88 -45.99 38.62
CA GLY A 809 -25.71 -45.77 37.42
C GLY A 809 -26.75 -44.62 37.50
N GLY A 810 -27.13 -44.06 36.34
CA GLY A 810 -28.34 -43.22 36.19
C GLY A 810 -28.19 -41.83 35.51
N SER A 811 -28.29 -41.81 34.18
CA SER A 811 -28.99 -40.83 33.30
C SER A 811 -29.07 -39.30 33.59
N ASN A 812 -28.62 -38.52 32.60
CA ASN A 812 -29.09 -37.20 32.10
C ASN A 812 -29.60 -36.09 33.05
N SER A 813 -28.99 -34.89 32.96
CA SER A 813 -29.69 -33.67 32.47
C SER A 813 -28.73 -32.50 32.17
N ASN A 814 -29.20 -31.54 31.37
CA ASN A 814 -28.41 -30.49 30.69
C ASN A 814 -27.84 -29.40 31.61
N THR A 815 -26.62 -28.92 31.35
CA THR A 815 -26.27 -27.52 30.97
C THR A 815 -24.74 -27.38 30.72
N PRO A 816 -24.25 -26.35 30.00
CA PRO A 816 -22.86 -26.29 29.54
C PRO A 816 -21.90 -25.62 30.54
N GLU A 817 -20.77 -26.28 30.84
CA GLU A 817 -19.62 -25.68 31.53
C GLU A 817 -18.46 -25.40 30.57
N VAL A 818 -17.73 -24.31 30.81
CA VAL A 818 -16.53 -23.92 30.07
C VAL A 818 -15.31 -24.65 30.66
N VAL A 819 -14.80 -25.65 29.96
CA VAL A 819 -13.62 -26.42 30.39
C VAL A 819 -12.35 -25.90 29.73
N VAL A 820 -11.37 -25.50 30.53
CA VAL A 820 -10.00 -25.19 30.08
C VAL A 820 -9.09 -26.38 30.41
N PRO A 821 -8.67 -27.20 29.42
CA PRO A 821 -7.80 -28.34 29.67
C PRO A 821 -6.33 -27.89 29.75
N CYS A 822 -5.80 -27.77 30.97
CA CYS A 822 -4.35 -27.81 31.18
C CYS A 822 -3.90 -29.28 31.27
N ASN A 823 -2.92 -29.70 30.48
CA ASN A 823 -2.19 -30.92 30.80
C ASN A 823 -0.73 -30.92 30.33
N LYS A 824 0.10 -31.79 30.92
CA LYS A 824 1.56 -31.82 30.75
C LYS A 824 2.06 -33.22 30.40
N HIS A 825 2.93 -33.34 29.40
CA HIS A 825 3.94 -34.41 29.32
C HIS A 825 5.27 -33.77 28.87
N GLN A 826 6.29 -33.73 29.73
CA GLN A 826 7.28 -34.80 29.96
C GLN A 826 8.20 -35.05 28.75
N ARG A 827 9.34 -34.36 28.73
CA ARG A 827 10.52 -34.72 27.93
C ARG A 827 11.28 -35.88 28.60
N GLN A 828 11.77 -36.83 27.81
CA GLN A 828 13.01 -37.57 28.09
C GLN A 828 13.89 -37.64 26.82
N PRO A 829 15.22 -37.75 26.94
CA PRO A 829 16.14 -37.62 25.81
C PRO A 829 16.66 -38.96 25.27
N SER A 830 16.95 -39.03 23.96
CA SER A 830 17.65 -40.16 23.33
C SER A 830 18.91 -39.71 22.58
N LEU A 831 20.04 -40.29 23.00
CA LEU A 831 21.44 -40.07 22.62
C LEU A 831 21.75 -40.03 21.10
N ARG A 832 22.81 -39.29 20.74
CA ARG A 832 23.47 -39.34 19.41
C ARG A 832 24.20 -40.68 19.19
N ARG A 833 24.38 -41.08 17.92
CA ARG A 833 25.54 -41.92 17.50
C ARG A 833 26.00 -41.61 16.07
N SER A 834 27.18 -42.11 15.73
CA SER A 834 28.17 -41.51 14.80
C SER A 834 27.94 -41.67 13.29
N ASN A 835 28.62 -40.79 12.55
CA ASN A 835 28.87 -40.72 11.10
C ASN A 835 29.27 -42.07 10.43
N SER A 836 29.04 -42.15 9.11
CA SER A 836 30.10 -42.50 8.14
C SER A 836 29.82 -41.95 6.72
N HIS A 837 30.90 -41.72 5.97
CA HIS A 837 30.97 -41.29 4.55
C HIS A 837 30.31 -42.33 3.60
N HIS A 838 30.06 -42.10 2.30
CA HIS A 838 30.80 -41.30 1.30
C HIS A 838 29.89 -40.77 0.16
N SER A 839 30.44 -39.87 -0.67
CA SER A 839 29.77 -39.18 -1.80
C SER A 839 29.83 -39.91 -3.14
N MET A 840 28.95 -39.50 -4.07
CA MET A 840 29.19 -39.36 -5.53
C MET A 840 28.43 -38.14 -6.10
N PHE A 841 28.81 -37.66 -7.29
CA PHE A 841 28.45 -36.34 -7.86
C PHE A 841 27.37 -36.35 -8.96
N GLY A 842 26.76 -35.18 -9.21
CA GLY A 842 25.95 -34.82 -10.40
C GLY A 842 24.44 -34.72 -10.13
N SER A 843 23.67 -33.77 -10.69
CA SER A 843 23.96 -32.62 -11.58
C SER A 843 22.91 -31.53 -11.29
N ILE A 844 23.27 -30.31 -10.87
CA ILE A 844 23.42 -29.09 -11.69
C ILE A 844 22.21 -28.76 -12.60
N ARG A 845 21.60 -27.59 -12.32
CA ARG A 845 20.57 -26.80 -13.07
C ARG A 845 19.14 -27.39 -13.18
N GLY A 846 18.09 -26.55 -13.14
CA GLY A 846 18.10 -25.11 -12.86
C GLY A 846 16.71 -24.43 -12.95
N ASN A 847 16.54 -23.38 -12.14
CA ASN A 847 15.55 -22.30 -12.31
C ASN A 847 16.07 -21.33 -13.38
N GLU A 848 15.23 -20.85 -14.31
CA GLU A 848 15.47 -19.59 -15.04
C GLU A 848 14.18 -18.83 -15.41
N ARG A 849 14.36 -17.50 -15.53
CA ARG A 849 13.39 -16.41 -15.67
C ARG A 849 12.60 -16.38 -17.00
N PRO A 850 11.52 -15.58 -17.10
CA PRO A 850 11.06 -15.04 -18.38
C PRO A 850 12.10 -14.08 -18.98
N SER A 851 12.07 -13.89 -20.30
CA SER A 851 13.14 -13.23 -21.07
C SER A 851 12.67 -11.98 -21.81
N THR A 852 13.42 -10.89 -21.69
CA THR A 852 13.74 -10.01 -22.83
C THR A 852 14.96 -10.57 -23.55
N ALA A 853 15.02 -10.39 -24.88
CA ALA A 853 15.86 -11.21 -25.74
C ALA A 853 17.37 -10.89 -25.66
N ASP A 854 18.10 -11.61 -24.80
CA ASP A 854 19.22 -12.43 -25.30
C ASP A 854 19.43 -13.67 -24.42
N GLY A 855 19.54 -14.85 -25.04
CA GLY A 855 19.25 -16.13 -24.38
C GLY A 855 20.46 -16.85 -23.80
N ARG A 856 20.98 -16.43 -22.63
CA ARG A 856 21.93 -17.22 -21.83
C ARG A 856 21.74 -17.06 -20.32
N PRO A 857 21.91 -18.14 -19.52
CA PRO A 857 21.92 -18.04 -18.06
C PRO A 857 23.06 -17.15 -17.57
N GLU A 858 22.72 -16.09 -16.87
CA GLU A 858 23.70 -15.26 -16.15
C GLU A 858 24.39 -16.13 -15.09
N ASN A 859 25.70 -16.33 -15.26
CA ASN A 859 26.52 -17.05 -14.28
C ASN A 859 26.44 -16.31 -12.92
N PRO A 860 26.09 -16.95 -11.80
CA PRO A 860 26.00 -16.28 -10.49
C PRO A 860 27.31 -15.58 -10.09
N LEU A 861 28.46 -16.09 -10.53
CA LEU A 861 29.75 -15.42 -10.33
C LEU A 861 29.84 -14.08 -11.08
N VAL A 862 29.23 -13.97 -12.26
CA VAL A 862 29.17 -12.71 -13.03
C VAL A 862 28.23 -11.72 -12.35
N ARG A 863 27.14 -12.17 -11.71
CA ARG A 863 26.29 -11.27 -10.91
C ARG A 863 27.02 -10.73 -9.68
N LEU A 864 27.80 -11.56 -8.99
CA LEU A 864 28.66 -11.09 -7.90
C LEU A 864 29.72 -10.09 -8.39
N GLU A 865 30.32 -10.30 -9.56
CA GLU A 865 31.24 -9.32 -10.16
C GLU A 865 30.53 -8.02 -10.57
N GLN A 866 29.29 -8.07 -11.09
CA GLN A 866 28.47 -6.89 -11.37
C GLN A 866 28.15 -6.11 -10.08
N THR A 867 27.64 -6.78 -9.04
CA THR A 867 27.34 -6.18 -7.72
C THR A 867 28.59 -5.56 -7.09
N PHE A 868 29.74 -6.25 -7.16
CA PHE A 868 31.04 -5.72 -6.75
C PHE A 868 31.41 -4.44 -7.52
N THR A 869 31.27 -4.42 -8.85
CA THR A 869 31.51 -3.21 -9.66
C THR A 869 30.56 -2.08 -9.29
N GLY A 870 29.30 -2.39 -8.95
CA GLY A 870 28.34 -1.41 -8.42
C GLY A 870 28.82 -0.73 -7.13
N TYR A 871 29.32 -1.49 -6.16
CA TYR A 871 29.91 -0.93 -4.93
C TYR A 871 31.14 -0.05 -5.20
N ILE A 872 32.08 -0.49 -6.05
CA ILE A 872 33.25 0.33 -6.41
C ILE A 872 32.81 1.66 -7.05
N ALA A 873 31.89 1.61 -8.02
CA ALA A 873 31.39 2.82 -8.69
C ALA A 873 30.64 3.77 -7.73
N ALA A 874 29.89 3.23 -6.76
CA ALA A 874 29.20 4.02 -5.74
C ALA A 874 30.19 4.71 -4.79
N LEU A 875 31.26 4.02 -4.38
CA LEU A 875 32.32 4.56 -3.51
C LEU A 875 33.23 5.58 -4.21
N GLN A 876 33.51 5.42 -5.52
CA GLN A 876 34.23 6.44 -6.30
C GLN A 876 33.43 7.76 -6.45
N GLY A 877 32.11 7.72 -6.28
CA GLY A 877 31.23 8.84 -6.61
C GLY A 877 30.89 9.83 -5.49
N ARG A 878 31.18 9.54 -4.21
CA ARG A 878 30.50 10.20 -3.06
C ARG A 878 31.37 10.48 -1.83
N LYS A 879 31.00 11.55 -1.11
CA LYS A 879 31.43 11.85 0.27
C LYS A 879 30.18 12.02 1.15
N ASP A 880 30.31 11.58 2.41
CA ASP A 880 29.41 11.75 3.58
C ASP A 880 28.09 10.89 3.66
N GLU A 881 27.53 10.81 4.88
CA GLU A 881 26.53 9.93 5.57
C GLU A 881 25.06 9.85 5.01
N LEU A 882 24.15 8.85 5.21
CA LEU A 882 24.02 7.47 5.83
C LEU A 882 22.94 6.67 4.98
N SER A 883 22.26 5.51 5.22
CA SER A 883 22.10 4.40 6.20
C SER A 883 22.13 2.98 5.51
N VAL A 884 22.52 1.87 6.20
CA VAL A 884 23.11 0.65 5.55
C VAL A 884 22.18 -0.34 4.82
N ASN A 885 21.15 -0.88 5.50
CA ASN A 885 20.66 -2.24 5.21
C ASN A 885 19.98 -2.44 3.86
N ASP A 886 19.27 -1.43 3.35
CA ASP A 886 18.42 -1.60 2.16
C ASP A 886 19.25 -1.76 0.89
N LEU A 887 20.42 -1.10 0.83
CA LEU A 887 21.33 -1.16 -0.31
C LEU A 887 21.95 -2.55 -0.49
N TYR A 888 22.27 -3.25 0.62
CA TYR A 888 22.87 -4.58 0.59
C TYR A 888 22.01 -5.59 -0.17
N ASN A 889 20.71 -5.64 0.15
CA ASN A 889 19.76 -6.52 -0.53
C ASN A 889 19.51 -6.05 -1.97
N ARG A 890 19.30 -4.74 -2.17
CA ARG A 890 18.92 -4.17 -3.46
C ARG A 890 19.99 -4.29 -4.55
N LEU A 891 21.28 -4.13 -4.22
CA LEU A 891 22.37 -4.30 -5.20
C LEU A 891 22.69 -5.76 -5.54
N ILE A 892 22.28 -6.72 -4.70
CA ILE A 892 22.32 -8.15 -5.01
C ILE A 892 21.18 -8.52 -5.99
N GLU A 893 20.03 -7.85 -5.88
CA GLU A 893 18.87 -8.06 -6.76
C GLU A 893 18.94 -7.29 -8.09
N SER A 894 19.53 -6.07 -8.11
CA SER A 894 19.61 -5.20 -9.29
C SER A 894 20.90 -4.35 -9.31
N PRO A 895 22.00 -4.84 -9.91
CA PRO A 895 23.32 -4.19 -9.90
C PRO A 895 23.45 -2.85 -10.65
N PHE A 896 22.39 -2.33 -11.27
CA PHE A 896 22.40 -1.15 -12.15
C PHE A 896 21.37 -0.07 -11.77
N ASP A 897 20.75 -0.14 -10.59
CA ASP A 897 19.76 0.83 -10.08
C ASP A 897 20.44 2.12 -9.55
N TYR A 898 21.20 2.80 -10.42
CA TYR A 898 22.11 3.90 -10.03
C TYR A 898 21.40 5.16 -9.52
N GLU A 899 20.13 5.38 -9.84
CA GLU A 899 19.38 6.57 -9.40
C GLU A 899 19.06 6.50 -7.90
N ALA A 900 18.82 5.31 -7.35
CA ALA A 900 18.52 5.11 -5.92
C ALA A 900 19.74 5.31 -5.00
N ALA A 901 20.96 5.23 -5.52
CA ALA A 901 22.16 5.64 -4.78
C ALA A 901 22.22 7.17 -4.53
N GLY A 902 21.27 7.93 -5.10
CA GLY A 902 21.12 9.37 -4.98
C GLY A 902 21.16 9.92 -3.55
N GLU A 903 20.58 9.18 -2.61
CA GLU A 903 20.15 9.69 -1.29
C GLU A 903 20.89 9.05 -0.10
N LEU A 904 21.90 8.21 -0.37
CA LEU A 904 22.62 7.40 0.62
C LEU A 904 24.10 7.76 0.73
N GLY A 905 24.68 7.46 1.90
CA GLY A 905 26.00 7.94 2.31
C GLY A 905 27.18 6.96 2.22
N THR A 906 28.39 7.54 2.21
CA THR A 906 29.65 6.84 1.94
C THR A 906 30.00 5.77 2.97
N GLU A 907 29.99 6.09 4.28
CA GLU A 907 30.18 5.12 5.38
C GLU A 907 29.28 3.87 5.25
N VAL A 908 28.12 4.09 4.68
CA VAL A 908 27.01 3.16 4.60
C VAL A 908 27.12 2.23 3.41
N ILE A 909 27.52 2.77 2.27
CA ILE A 909 27.95 2.01 1.10
C ILE A 909 29.18 1.17 1.50
N PHE A 910 30.07 1.70 2.33
CA PHE A 910 31.27 1.00 2.80
C PHE A 910 30.94 -0.19 3.72
N VAL A 911 30.09 -0.02 4.74
CA VAL A 911 29.65 -1.13 5.61
C VAL A 911 28.80 -2.15 4.84
N ALA A 912 27.99 -1.74 3.87
CA ALA A 912 27.29 -2.66 2.97
C ALA A 912 28.29 -3.47 2.10
N PHE A 913 29.37 -2.84 1.63
CA PHE A 913 30.44 -3.47 0.86
C PHE A 913 31.30 -4.44 1.70
N GLU A 914 31.62 -4.10 2.96
CA GLU A 914 32.26 -5.03 3.91
C GLU A 914 31.41 -6.29 4.09
N ASN A 915 30.11 -6.13 4.38
CA ASN A 915 29.18 -7.25 4.54
C ASN A 915 29.05 -8.08 3.25
N PHE A 916 29.02 -7.44 2.08
CA PHE A 916 29.01 -8.13 0.79
C PHE A 916 30.27 -8.99 0.58
N LEU A 917 31.45 -8.45 0.87
CA LEU A 917 32.70 -9.19 0.73
C LEU A 917 32.83 -10.32 1.77
N ARG A 918 32.42 -10.05 3.01
CA ARG A 918 32.47 -10.98 4.14
C ARG A 918 31.48 -12.14 4.04
N ILE A 919 30.31 -11.91 3.45
CA ILE A 919 29.23 -12.89 3.33
C ILE A 919 29.18 -13.41 1.88
N ALA A 920 28.53 -12.67 0.96
CA ALA A 920 28.18 -13.15 -0.37
C ALA A 920 29.40 -13.50 -1.25
N TRP A 921 30.47 -12.68 -1.22
CA TRP A 921 31.69 -12.97 -1.97
C TRP A 921 32.47 -14.13 -1.35
N THR A 922 32.69 -14.10 -0.04
CA THR A 922 33.50 -15.13 0.66
C THR A 922 32.84 -16.52 0.61
N GLU A 923 31.51 -16.62 0.65
CA GLU A 923 30.80 -17.90 0.53
C GLU A 923 31.00 -18.55 -0.86
N GLN A 924 31.07 -17.75 -1.93
CA GLN A 924 31.05 -18.24 -3.32
C GLN A 924 32.42 -18.22 -4.02
N MET A 925 33.34 -17.35 -3.61
CA MET A 925 34.68 -17.18 -4.20
C MET A 925 35.83 -17.27 -3.19
N GLY A 926 35.54 -17.46 -1.90
CA GLY A 926 36.52 -17.35 -0.82
C GLY A 926 36.97 -15.89 -0.57
N PRO A 927 37.85 -15.65 0.42
CA PRO A 927 38.32 -14.30 0.72
C PRO A 927 39.11 -13.71 -0.45
N VAL A 928 38.95 -12.41 -0.69
CA VAL A 928 39.58 -11.68 -1.81
C VAL A 928 41.10 -11.86 -1.82
N MET A 929 41.75 -11.91 -0.65
CA MET A 929 43.10 -12.44 -0.49
C MET A 929 43.20 -13.26 0.80
N THR A 930 44.00 -14.33 0.81
CA THR A 930 44.14 -15.19 2.00
C THR A 930 45.05 -14.55 3.04
N MET A 931 44.84 -14.87 4.33
CA MET A 931 45.70 -14.37 5.41
C MET A 931 47.18 -14.74 5.17
N GLN A 932 47.46 -15.98 4.74
CA GLN A 932 48.83 -16.42 4.43
C GLN A 932 49.48 -15.62 3.28
N ALA A 933 48.70 -15.16 2.31
CA ALA A 933 49.18 -14.27 1.25
C ALA A 933 49.45 -12.86 1.77
N LEU A 934 48.53 -12.30 2.58
CA LEU A 934 48.70 -11.01 3.26
C LEU A 934 49.91 -11.01 4.20
N ASP A 935 50.11 -12.04 5.01
CA ASP A 935 51.28 -12.24 5.86
C ASP A 935 52.58 -12.30 5.04
N SER A 936 52.58 -13.05 3.93
CA SER A 936 53.75 -13.19 3.04
C SER A 936 54.10 -11.88 2.33
N LEU A 937 53.09 -11.10 1.94
CA LEU A 937 53.25 -9.76 1.36
C LEU A 937 53.73 -8.77 2.42
N GLN A 938 53.16 -8.79 3.62
CA GLN A 938 53.56 -7.96 4.76
C GLN A 938 55.03 -8.24 5.15
N GLU A 939 55.43 -9.50 5.28
CA GLU A 939 56.81 -9.88 5.60
C GLU A 939 57.79 -9.37 4.53
N ARG A 940 57.42 -9.47 3.25
CA ARG A 940 58.25 -9.04 2.11
C ARG A 940 58.15 -7.54 1.79
N ALA A 941 57.14 -6.85 2.28
CA ALA A 941 57.07 -5.39 2.28
C ALA A 941 58.01 -4.79 3.33
N ASN A 942 58.02 -5.37 4.55
CA ASN A 942 58.89 -4.94 5.65
C ASN A 942 60.37 -5.31 5.41
N LYS A 943 60.65 -6.50 4.87
CA LYS A 943 62.01 -6.88 4.44
C LYS A 943 62.37 -6.15 3.15
N ARG A 944 63.19 -5.09 3.22
CA ARG A 944 63.79 -4.39 2.05
C ARG A 944 64.83 -5.26 1.31
N VAL A 945 64.40 -6.40 0.77
CA VAL A 945 65.22 -7.34 -0.01
C VAL A 945 65.50 -6.74 -1.40
N PRO A 946 66.72 -6.89 -1.98
CA PRO A 946 66.98 -6.52 -3.37
C PRO A 946 66.23 -7.43 -4.34
N GLY A 947 65.07 -6.95 -4.80
CA GLY A 947 64.21 -7.59 -5.80
C GLY A 947 62.96 -6.74 -6.02
N ASN A 948 62.38 -6.77 -7.21
CA ASN A 948 61.20 -5.96 -7.51
C ASN A 948 59.99 -6.47 -6.72
N PHE A 949 59.35 -5.60 -5.94
CA PHE A 949 58.17 -5.96 -5.13
C PHE A 949 56.97 -6.32 -6.01
N ALA A 950 56.80 -5.60 -7.12
CA ALA A 950 55.79 -5.88 -8.13
C ALA A 950 55.91 -7.28 -8.75
N ASP A 951 57.12 -7.83 -8.91
CA ASP A 951 57.33 -9.20 -9.40
C ASP A 951 56.82 -10.25 -8.41
N PHE A 952 56.85 -9.95 -7.11
CA PHE A 952 56.34 -10.85 -6.07
C PHE A 952 54.81 -10.77 -5.94
N VAL A 953 54.22 -9.58 -6.04
CA VAL A 953 52.76 -9.45 -6.16
C VAL A 953 52.27 -10.17 -7.42
N ASN A 954 52.94 -9.97 -8.56
CA ASN A 954 52.63 -10.68 -9.82
C ASN A 954 52.98 -12.18 -9.80
N TYR A 955 53.83 -12.65 -8.88
CA TYR A 955 53.98 -14.09 -8.60
C TYR A 955 52.73 -14.61 -7.89
N LEU A 956 52.36 -13.99 -6.76
CA LEU A 956 51.25 -14.43 -5.91
C LEU A 956 49.90 -14.35 -6.66
N PHE A 957 49.75 -13.35 -7.53
CA PHE A 957 48.59 -13.18 -8.42
C PHE A 957 48.42 -14.28 -9.48
N LYS A 958 49.39 -15.18 -9.67
CA LYS A 958 49.24 -16.39 -10.52
C LYS A 958 48.62 -17.56 -9.76
N GLU A 959 48.67 -17.53 -8.42
CA GLU A 959 48.07 -18.53 -7.53
C GLU A 959 46.65 -18.12 -7.09
N MET A 960 46.23 -16.87 -7.37
CA MET A 960 44.88 -16.36 -7.11
C MET A 960 43.90 -16.64 -8.26
N ALA A 961 42.62 -16.80 -7.92
CA ALA A 961 41.54 -16.85 -8.90
C ALA A 961 41.42 -15.51 -9.66
N PRO A 962 41.14 -15.49 -10.99
CA PRO A 962 41.03 -14.26 -11.78
C PRO A 962 40.01 -13.25 -11.26
N GLN A 963 38.94 -13.72 -10.64
CA GLN A 963 37.90 -12.91 -9.99
C GLN A 963 38.48 -12.18 -8.76
N ASN A 964 39.05 -12.93 -7.82
CA ASN A 964 39.67 -12.37 -6.60
C ASN A 964 40.85 -11.46 -6.94
N ARG A 965 41.63 -11.75 -7.99
CA ARG A 965 42.65 -10.84 -8.52
C ARG A 965 42.05 -9.50 -8.97
N ARG A 966 40.98 -9.53 -9.78
CA ARG A 966 40.31 -8.30 -10.25
C ARG A 966 39.70 -7.52 -9.08
N ALA A 967 39.07 -8.20 -8.13
CA ALA A 967 38.51 -7.58 -6.93
C ALA A 967 39.59 -6.91 -6.08
N PHE A 968 40.71 -7.59 -5.81
CA PHE A 968 41.83 -7.00 -5.06
C PHE A 968 42.42 -5.77 -5.77
N THR A 969 42.69 -5.87 -7.07
CA THR A 969 43.18 -4.72 -7.86
C THR A 969 42.20 -3.55 -7.83
N ALA A 970 40.90 -3.78 -7.92
CA ALA A 970 39.89 -2.72 -7.82
C ALA A 970 39.82 -2.09 -6.43
N ILE A 971 39.97 -2.88 -5.35
CA ILE A 971 40.03 -2.37 -3.97
C ILE A 971 41.25 -1.47 -3.76
N ILE A 972 42.44 -1.86 -4.24
CA ILE A 972 43.64 -1.02 -4.10
C ILE A 972 43.57 0.23 -4.99
N LYS A 973 43.01 0.14 -6.21
CA LYS A 973 42.80 1.32 -7.07
C LYS A 973 41.77 2.29 -6.49
N LEU A 974 40.68 1.79 -5.92
CA LEU A 974 39.73 2.61 -5.15
C LEU A 974 40.40 3.30 -3.94
N LEU A 975 41.25 2.59 -3.20
CA LEU A 975 42.01 3.17 -2.09
C LEU A 975 42.96 4.29 -2.58
N ALA A 976 43.64 4.09 -3.70
CA ALA A 976 44.50 5.11 -4.31
C ALA A 976 43.69 6.35 -4.74
N ASP A 977 42.61 6.15 -5.51
CA ASP A 977 41.70 7.22 -5.97
C ASP A 977 41.19 8.08 -4.80
N LEU A 978 40.77 7.43 -3.70
CA LEU A 978 40.23 8.11 -2.52
C LEU A 978 41.33 8.79 -1.68
N LEU A 979 42.53 8.19 -1.57
CA LEU A 979 43.67 8.79 -0.87
C LEU A 979 44.17 10.07 -1.55
N ASP A 980 44.24 10.11 -2.88
CA ASP A 980 44.58 11.33 -3.63
C ASP A 980 43.51 12.44 -3.46
N GLY A 981 42.29 12.07 -3.10
CA GLY A 981 41.21 12.98 -2.69
C GLY A 981 41.23 13.44 -1.22
N CYS A 982 42.24 13.05 -0.42
CA CYS A 982 42.37 13.32 1.02
C CYS A 982 43.58 14.21 1.36
N GLY A 983 43.31 15.39 1.94
CA GLY A 983 44.30 16.44 2.19
C GLY A 983 45.06 16.39 3.52
N ASN A 984 44.69 15.50 4.46
CA ASN A 984 45.31 15.42 5.80
C ASN A 984 45.81 14.00 6.09
N ASP A 985 47.00 13.87 6.68
CA ASP A 985 47.62 12.56 7.00
C ASP A 985 46.78 11.71 7.98
N SER A 986 46.02 12.35 8.88
CA SER A 986 45.11 11.66 9.81
C SER A 986 43.99 10.93 9.08
N ASP A 987 43.41 11.57 8.07
CA ASP A 987 42.26 11.04 7.31
C ASP A 987 42.73 9.94 6.37
N ARG A 988 43.94 10.10 5.79
CA ARG A 988 44.63 9.05 5.03
C ARG A 988 44.85 7.79 5.87
N GLY A 989 45.37 7.94 7.09
CA GLY A 989 45.60 6.81 8.00
C GLY A 989 44.32 6.09 8.42
N ALA A 990 43.22 6.82 8.64
CA ALA A 990 41.90 6.23 8.92
C ALA A 990 41.34 5.46 7.71
N LEU A 991 41.47 6.02 6.51
CA LEU A 991 41.02 5.39 5.26
C LEU A 991 41.81 4.11 4.94
N THR A 992 43.15 4.12 5.06
CA THR A 992 43.96 2.89 4.89
C THR A 992 43.58 1.82 5.91
N LEU A 993 43.24 2.18 7.15
CA LEU A 993 42.76 1.22 8.16
C LEU A 993 41.40 0.61 7.78
N ALA A 994 40.43 1.40 7.34
CA ALA A 994 39.12 0.89 6.92
C ALA A 994 39.24 -0.11 5.75
N PHE A 995 40.13 0.16 4.79
CA PHE A 995 40.44 -0.77 3.69
C PHE A 995 41.25 -2.00 4.16
N ALA A 996 41.99 -1.92 5.26
CA ALA A 996 42.61 -3.08 5.90
C ALA A 996 41.56 -3.98 6.57
N GLU A 997 40.55 -3.40 7.23
CA GLU A 997 39.47 -4.16 7.89
C GLU A 997 38.60 -4.91 6.86
N LEU A 998 38.31 -4.26 5.72
CA LEU A 998 37.65 -4.85 4.55
C LEU A 998 38.38 -6.08 3.97
N LEU A 999 39.71 -6.20 4.19
CA LEU A 999 40.53 -7.35 3.79
C LEU A 999 40.88 -8.31 4.95
N VAL A 1000 40.68 -7.91 6.21
CA VAL A 1000 41.23 -8.59 7.40
C VAL A 1000 40.20 -8.64 8.55
N THR A 1001 39.31 -9.63 8.49
CA THR A 1001 38.20 -9.84 9.44
C THR A 1001 38.61 -10.31 10.85
N ASN A 1002 39.89 -10.56 11.11
CA ASN A 1002 40.41 -11.12 12.37
C ASN A 1002 40.83 -10.06 13.41
N GLY A 1003 40.51 -8.77 13.21
CA GLY A 1003 40.91 -7.68 14.11
C GLY A 1003 42.41 -7.35 14.09
N THR A 1004 43.17 -7.94 13.16
CA THR A 1004 44.60 -7.68 12.95
C THR A 1004 44.89 -6.66 11.86
N ALA A 1005 43.84 -6.01 11.32
CA ALA A 1005 43.91 -5.03 10.24
C ALA A 1005 44.97 -3.92 10.41
N PRO A 1006 45.17 -3.30 11.60
CA PRO A 1006 46.20 -2.27 11.79
C PRO A 1006 47.63 -2.70 11.43
N ASN A 1007 47.92 -4.01 11.45
CA ASN A 1007 49.23 -4.52 11.09
C ASN A 1007 49.57 -4.34 9.60
N TYR A 1008 48.56 -4.19 8.72
CA TYR A 1008 48.72 -4.22 7.26
C TYR A 1008 48.71 -2.85 6.59
N ILE A 1009 48.58 -1.76 7.37
CA ILE A 1009 48.58 -0.37 6.87
C ILE A 1009 49.83 -0.11 5.99
N ASN A 1010 51.02 -0.39 6.51
CA ASN A 1010 52.31 -0.26 5.78
C ASN A 1010 52.40 -1.08 4.48
N LEU A 1011 51.61 -2.16 4.33
CA LEU A 1011 51.53 -2.94 3.10
C LEU A 1011 50.56 -2.28 2.10
N LEU A 1012 49.41 -1.79 2.57
CA LEU A 1012 48.44 -1.09 1.73
C LEU A 1012 49.00 0.22 1.19
N ASP A 1013 49.62 1.04 2.04
CA ASP A 1013 50.28 2.28 1.61
C ASP A 1013 51.31 1.99 0.51
N ARG A 1014 52.11 0.92 0.67
CA ARG A 1014 53.09 0.48 -0.34
C ARG A 1014 52.46 -0.07 -1.61
N LEU A 1015 51.32 -0.77 -1.52
CA LEU A 1015 50.57 -1.25 -2.68
C LEU A 1015 49.87 -0.11 -3.45
N VAL A 1016 49.57 1.00 -2.77
CA VAL A 1016 49.14 2.27 -3.37
C VAL A 1016 50.32 3.00 -4.02
N GLU A 1017 51.47 3.14 -3.34
CA GLU A 1017 52.68 3.78 -3.89
C GLU A 1017 53.20 3.11 -5.18
N ASP A 1018 53.26 1.77 -5.23
CA ASP A 1018 53.66 1.01 -6.43
C ASP A 1018 52.43 0.68 -7.33
N CYS A 1019 51.22 1.22 -7.11
CA CYS A 1019 49.95 0.75 -7.74
C CYS A 1019 50.00 0.65 -9.27
N ASP A 1020 50.32 1.76 -9.96
CA ASP A 1020 50.43 1.82 -11.43
C ASP A 1020 51.54 0.92 -12.01
N ARG A 1021 52.46 0.49 -11.16
CA ARG A 1021 53.58 -0.40 -11.51
C ARG A 1021 53.26 -1.87 -11.26
N ILE A 1022 52.20 -2.18 -10.51
CA ILE A 1022 51.82 -3.55 -10.14
C ILE A 1022 50.61 -4.06 -10.96
N PHE A 1023 49.62 -3.21 -11.24
CA PHE A 1023 48.23 -3.62 -11.53
C PHE A 1023 47.69 -3.32 -12.93
#